data_AF-A0A085GHJ9-F1
#
_entry.id   AF-A0A085GHJ9-F1
#
_cell.length_a   1.000
_cell.length_b   1.000
_cell.length_c   1.000
_cell.angle_alpha   90.00
_cell.angle_beta   90.00
_cell.angle_gamma   90.00
#
_symmetry.space_group_name_H-M   'P 1'
#
loop_
_entity.id
_entity.type
_entity.pdbx_description
1 polymer ?
#
loop_
_entity_poly.entity_id
_entity_poly.type
_entity_poly.pdbx_seq_one_letter_code
_entity_poly.pdbx_strand_id
1 'polypeptide(L)'
;MKIPPVPVIKRPTAIIGWLTIVTQAALPLSLAYSPLVKAAQTPEASALKWYQSADQQSQQPFADSADTLADIGSALSQDNSTNAVSGMARSAATGALNNSVEQWLSQFGTARVQLNVDEKFRANGSEADLLVPLYEREELLLFTQLGFRHKDSRNTGNLGVGARYFAGDWMLGLNTFLDNDFSGKNRRMGVGVEAWRDYLKLSANSYLRLTDWHQSRDFSDYDERPANGYDLRAEGWLPAFPQLGAKVMFEKYQGNEVALFGKDNRQQNPWAFTGGINYTPVPLVTVGAQHRAGKDGNSDSQLSLELNYRLGEPWNKQIDPNLVGASRTLNGTRYDLVERNNSIVLDYRKQDTVTLVLPEKSSGKGHDTLPIIFSVKTKSPLQRIDWDATTLVAAGGTITQVGNDRLNVVLPAYQAGRDNLYHFAGVAYDVNGNSGSATAQIQVEVGDVSANTTKVSATPTTLLADGKSTSTLKVELFDDASNPVGGMTKSLSASLDETAFAGKSMGINSAEAPIPAKLSAFEEVSPGIYQATLTASNRAGSVLITPRFNDVALPGITIEQNADDASGHIDAGALLAVVDNSVADNKTENQVGVTITDAVGNPLSNMGVNFSLSGAATVAPGSSLNVTTDNQGQAKIGVIDKTAEEVTVTAKLANGNSATVVIHFMPDSATADMQKDGVTVDKQMLIANNADKATYSAVVKDANGNGVPNFTVNWGTNLGTLSGSTSNTNADGVATVTLNSTSEGSAQVTAQAGKSGSINAPMVQFNADTGSAAIGSDGLKVDKTTLLANDTEMATYTATVKDANGNVVPNLNVEWKTNLGELSAATSATNSQGVATITLKGKVAGEAQVTAAVNGGAAINADKVTFTADPSSAVIGSGDLSVTPTTITANGTDKATFTAIVKDANGNPVPDADVTWTTDAGTLSATSGKSDANGASTVTLTGTKTGTAQVSATVNGKVVNATPVTLIADVATAKIESLTSDLPAIVGTGSQSTLVTLVLKDANGNVVADQEVNWGTTLSSVSNASSKTNSQGVATTTLQAIQYTEKRNGTATVTATTAHDSKTTDVTITTVMSVGGTFYWTMNVAHPTSDKSTAAGFCSTNGGGRLFVESDVATFVNNGGDFRSKSVSGEYNNDWYRLADNWDTRRADLYGNGSSLGNIEDGEGEHYICVK
;
A
#
# COMPACT_ATOMS: atom_id res chain seq x y z
N MET A 1 19.77 -17.59 11.49
CA MET A 1 18.77 -16.89 10.64
C MET A 1 18.36 -15.61 11.34
N LYS A 2 18.31 -14.47 10.65
CA LYS A 2 17.84 -13.20 11.22
C LYS A 2 16.32 -13.09 11.05
N ILE A 3 15.62 -12.76 12.13
CA ILE A 3 14.16 -12.54 12.15
C ILE A 3 13.91 -11.05 11.82
N PRO A 4 12.97 -10.69 10.92
CA PRO A 4 12.62 -9.29 10.65
C PRO A 4 11.83 -8.66 11.81
N PRO A 5 11.89 -7.33 12.01
CA PRO A 5 11.17 -6.66 13.10
C PRO A 5 9.66 -6.59 12.85
N VAL A 6 8.87 -6.86 13.89
CA VAL A 6 7.41 -6.72 13.89
C VAL A 6 7.01 -5.23 13.96
N PRO A 7 6.05 -4.74 13.15
CA PRO A 7 5.62 -3.36 13.21
C PRO A 7 4.74 -3.07 14.43
N VAL A 8 5.06 -1.99 15.16
CA VAL A 8 4.34 -1.54 16.35
C VAL A 8 3.11 -0.72 15.96
N ILE A 9 1.91 -1.21 16.28
CA ILE A 9 0.64 -0.49 16.08
C ILE A 9 0.48 0.58 17.18
N LYS A 10 0.75 1.84 16.85
CA LYS A 10 0.41 2.99 17.71
C LYS A 10 -1.10 3.29 17.62
N ARG A 11 -1.80 3.35 18.75
CA ARG A 11 -3.16 3.95 18.88
C ARG A 11 -3.03 5.46 19.08
N PRO A 12 -3.93 6.31 18.53
CA PRO A 12 -5.26 6.52 19.12
C PRO A 12 -6.45 6.33 18.14
N THR A 13 -7.67 6.57 18.64
CA THR A 13 -8.94 6.75 17.89
C THR A 13 -9.53 5.61 17.03
N ALA A 14 -8.88 4.44 16.95
CA ALA A 14 -9.41 3.27 16.22
C ALA A 14 -10.39 2.39 17.02
N ILE A 15 -11.47 2.96 17.59
CA ILE A 15 -12.57 2.18 18.23
C ILE A 15 -13.92 2.41 17.54
N ILE A 16 -14.17 3.58 16.95
CA ILE A 16 -15.45 3.88 16.28
C ILE A 16 -15.47 3.35 14.83
N GLY A 17 -14.34 3.43 14.11
CA GLY A 17 -14.25 3.01 12.69
C GLY A 17 -14.44 1.51 12.43
N TRP A 18 -14.12 0.63 13.39
CA TRP A 18 -14.31 -0.81 13.22
C TRP A 18 -15.78 -1.22 13.23
N LEU A 19 -16.64 -0.52 13.99
CA LEU A 19 -18.08 -0.74 13.95
C LEU A 19 -18.69 -0.26 12.62
N THR A 20 -18.08 0.76 12.00
CA THR A 20 -18.48 1.29 10.69
C THR A 20 -18.18 0.33 9.55
N ILE A 21 -17.05 -0.37 9.57
CA ILE A 21 -16.70 -1.36 8.54
C ILE A 21 -17.64 -2.58 8.63
N VAL A 22 -17.95 -3.07 9.84
CA VAL A 22 -18.89 -4.19 10.02
C VAL A 22 -20.30 -3.83 9.54
N THR A 23 -20.77 -2.61 9.81
CA THR A 23 -22.09 -2.15 9.34
C THR A 23 -22.11 -1.87 7.83
N GLN A 24 -21.07 -1.24 7.26
CA GLN A 24 -21.00 -0.95 5.82
C GLN A 24 -20.73 -2.20 4.95
N ALA A 25 -20.11 -3.25 5.48
CA ALA A 25 -19.95 -4.54 4.79
C ALA A 25 -21.17 -5.47 4.93
N ALA A 26 -21.96 -5.34 6.01
CA ALA A 26 -23.22 -6.09 6.17
C ALA A 26 -24.37 -5.54 5.31
N LEU A 27 -24.40 -4.22 5.06
CA LEU A 27 -25.44 -3.56 4.26
C LEU A 27 -25.56 -4.01 2.78
N PRO A 28 -24.49 -4.25 2.00
CA PRO A 28 -24.65 -4.81 0.64
C PRO A 28 -25.19 -6.25 0.63
N LEU A 29 -24.83 -7.07 1.63
CA LEU A 29 -25.35 -8.42 1.74
C LEU A 29 -26.86 -8.42 2.07
N SER A 30 -27.35 -7.46 2.85
CA SER A 30 -28.80 -7.31 3.08
C SER A 30 -29.57 -6.85 1.82
N LEU A 31 -28.91 -6.10 0.92
CA LEU A 31 -29.50 -5.67 -0.36
C LEU A 31 -29.48 -6.76 -1.45
N ALA A 32 -28.55 -7.71 -1.39
CA ALA A 32 -28.55 -8.89 -2.27
C ALA A 32 -29.54 -9.98 -1.85
N TYR A 33 -29.84 -10.11 -0.54
CA TYR A 33 -30.71 -11.16 -0.01
C TYR A 33 -32.20 -10.80 0.10
N SER A 34 -32.55 -9.51 0.12
CA SER A 34 -33.93 -9.06 0.38
C SER A 34 -35.00 -9.32 -0.71
N PRO A 35 -34.71 -9.58 -2.01
CA PRO A 35 -35.74 -9.93 -2.97
C PRO A 35 -36.04 -11.45 -3.09
N LEU A 36 -35.35 -12.33 -2.36
CA LEU A 36 -35.50 -13.79 -2.52
C LEU A 36 -36.56 -14.46 -1.63
N VAL A 37 -37.14 -13.76 -0.64
CA VAL A 37 -38.06 -14.35 0.36
C VAL A 37 -39.41 -13.63 0.47
N LYS A 38 -39.62 -12.50 -0.22
CA LYS A 38 -40.86 -11.69 -0.13
C LYS A 38 -41.97 -12.03 -1.15
N ALA A 39 -41.98 -13.25 -1.68
CA ALA A 39 -42.98 -13.74 -2.64
C ALA A 39 -43.72 -14.99 -2.14
N ALA A 40 -44.27 -14.94 -0.92
CA ALA A 40 -44.97 -16.07 -0.29
C ALA A 40 -46.14 -15.64 0.63
N GLN A 41 -46.98 -14.69 0.20
CA GLN A 41 -48.29 -14.42 0.81
C GLN A 41 -49.37 -14.30 -0.28
N THR A 42 -50.62 -14.65 0.08
CA THR A 42 -51.67 -15.15 -0.83
C THR A 42 -52.57 -14.02 -1.41
N PRO A 43 -53.73 -14.29 -2.05
CA PRO A 43 -53.84 -14.32 -3.51
C PRO A 43 -54.73 -13.22 -4.13
N GLU A 44 -54.73 -13.18 -5.47
CA GLU A 44 -55.67 -12.48 -6.37
C GLU A 44 -55.51 -10.95 -6.67
N ALA A 45 -55.29 -10.69 -7.96
CA ALA A 45 -55.98 -9.72 -8.82
C ALA A 45 -55.97 -8.19 -8.53
N SER A 46 -55.24 -7.48 -9.42
CA SER A 46 -55.65 -6.24 -10.14
C SER A 46 -55.11 -4.86 -9.71
N ALA A 47 -54.57 -4.18 -10.73
CA ALA A 47 -54.50 -2.72 -10.97
C ALA A 47 -53.46 -1.83 -10.24
N LEU A 48 -52.77 -1.01 -11.05
CA LEU A 48 -51.83 0.04 -10.63
C LEU A 48 -52.52 1.23 -9.94
N LYS A 49 -51.80 1.90 -9.02
CA LYS A 49 -51.79 3.38 -8.90
C LYS A 49 -50.54 3.87 -8.13
N TRP A 50 -50.32 5.18 -8.15
CA TRP A 50 -49.03 5.83 -7.94
C TRP A 50 -49.02 6.84 -6.78
N TYR A 51 -47.83 7.01 -6.18
CA TYR A 51 -47.31 8.18 -5.42
C TYR A 51 -48.17 8.84 -4.33
N GLN A 52 -47.71 8.82 -3.07
CA GLN A 52 -47.80 10.00 -2.19
C GLN A 52 -46.75 10.05 -1.06
N SER A 53 -46.46 11.29 -0.67
CA SER A 53 -45.50 11.89 0.26
C SER A 53 -45.17 11.23 1.61
N ALA A 54 -43.98 11.57 2.11
CA ALA A 54 -43.46 11.26 3.44
C ALA A 54 -44.16 12.02 4.59
N ASP A 55 -44.02 11.50 5.81
CA ASP A 55 -43.64 12.33 6.96
C ASP A 55 -42.87 11.53 8.02
N GLN A 56 -42.23 12.23 8.96
CA GLN A 56 -41.28 11.67 9.94
C GLN A 56 -41.93 10.95 11.14
N GLN A 57 -41.26 9.92 11.66
CA GLN A 57 -40.89 9.93 13.09
C GLN A 57 -39.69 9.02 13.41
N SER A 58 -38.72 9.58 14.13
CA SER A 58 -37.55 8.89 14.63
C SER A 58 -37.74 8.49 16.09
N GLN A 59 -37.49 7.22 16.44
CA GLN A 59 -36.98 6.81 17.75
C GLN A 59 -36.51 5.34 17.76
N GLN A 60 -35.25 5.14 18.18
CA GLN A 60 -34.65 3.93 18.76
C GLN A 60 -34.89 2.55 18.11
N PRO A 61 -33.87 2.01 17.41
CA PRO A 61 -33.66 0.57 17.29
C PRO A 61 -32.21 0.16 17.62
N PHE A 62 -31.83 0.24 18.90
CA PHE A 62 -30.56 -0.31 19.42
C PHE A 62 -30.81 -1.35 20.53
N ALA A 63 -31.65 -2.35 20.23
CA ALA A 63 -31.93 -3.50 21.11
C ALA A 63 -31.70 -4.84 20.37
N ASP A 64 -32.39 -5.07 19.25
CA ASP A 64 -32.56 -6.44 18.72
C ASP A 64 -31.74 -6.74 17.44
N SER A 65 -30.40 -6.64 17.56
CA SER A 65 -29.47 -7.05 16.50
C SER A 65 -29.19 -8.56 16.46
N ALA A 66 -29.74 -9.34 17.40
CA ALA A 66 -29.62 -10.80 17.44
C ALA A 66 -30.73 -11.49 16.63
N ASP A 67 -31.97 -10.99 16.73
CA ASP A 67 -33.14 -11.64 16.13
C ASP A 67 -33.17 -11.53 14.61
N THR A 68 -32.73 -10.39 14.05
CA THR A 68 -32.63 -10.17 12.60
C THR A 68 -31.63 -11.09 11.90
N LEU A 69 -30.67 -11.70 12.63
CA LEU A 69 -29.78 -12.75 12.13
C LEU A 69 -30.31 -14.17 12.44
N ALA A 70 -31.12 -14.34 13.48
CA ALA A 70 -31.81 -15.59 13.77
C ALA A 70 -32.92 -15.90 12.75
N ASP A 71 -33.65 -14.88 12.29
CA ASP A 71 -34.70 -14.99 11.25
C ASP A 71 -34.16 -15.45 9.89
N ILE A 72 -32.90 -15.17 9.58
CA ILE A 72 -32.24 -15.67 8.37
C ILE A 72 -31.92 -17.17 8.52
N GLY A 73 -31.58 -17.62 9.73
CA GLY A 73 -31.31 -19.02 10.03
C GLY A 73 -32.55 -19.91 10.04
N SER A 74 -33.70 -19.39 10.49
CA SER A 74 -34.97 -20.14 10.50
C SER A 74 -35.51 -20.38 9.08
N ALA A 75 -35.34 -19.41 8.17
CA ALA A 75 -35.76 -19.51 6.77
C ALA A 75 -35.07 -20.63 5.96
N LEU A 76 -33.93 -21.15 6.42
CA LEU A 76 -33.16 -22.21 5.76
C LEU A 76 -33.62 -23.64 6.14
N SER A 77 -34.63 -23.79 7.00
CA SER A 77 -34.95 -25.05 7.68
C SER A 77 -36.21 -25.80 7.22
N GLN A 78 -36.93 -25.34 6.20
CA GLN A 78 -38.19 -25.97 5.77
C GLN A 78 -38.03 -26.92 4.57
N ASP A 79 -38.34 -28.20 4.82
CA ASP A 79 -38.28 -29.30 3.86
C ASP A 79 -39.35 -29.20 2.76
N ASN A 80 -38.94 -28.86 1.53
CA ASN A 80 -39.37 -29.61 0.33
C ASN A 80 -38.55 -29.24 -0.91
N SER A 81 -37.85 -30.21 -1.47
CA SER A 81 -37.01 -30.07 -2.67
C SER A 81 -37.66 -30.77 -3.87
N THR A 82 -37.70 -30.11 -5.05
CA THR A 82 -37.78 -30.81 -6.37
C THR A 82 -37.65 -29.89 -7.60
N ASN A 83 -38.19 -28.66 -7.59
CA ASN A 83 -38.34 -27.85 -8.82
C ASN A 83 -37.41 -26.62 -8.95
N ALA A 84 -36.21 -26.66 -8.35
CA ALA A 84 -35.37 -25.46 -8.18
C ALA A 84 -34.49 -25.05 -9.39
N VAL A 85 -34.29 -25.91 -10.39
CA VAL A 85 -33.22 -25.70 -11.41
C VAL A 85 -33.64 -24.80 -12.59
N SER A 86 -34.92 -24.74 -12.95
CA SER A 86 -35.38 -24.11 -14.20
C SER A 86 -35.59 -22.58 -14.14
N GLY A 87 -35.85 -22.02 -12.96
CA GLY A 87 -36.06 -20.57 -12.78
C GLY A 87 -34.77 -19.74 -12.82
N MET A 88 -33.63 -20.36 -12.50
CA MET A 88 -32.35 -19.69 -12.29
C MET A 88 -31.76 -19.07 -13.57
N ALA A 89 -32.06 -19.64 -14.73
CA ALA A 89 -31.50 -19.23 -16.02
C ALA A 89 -32.10 -17.94 -16.61
N ARG A 90 -33.18 -17.38 -16.03
CA ARG A 90 -33.91 -16.24 -16.62
C ARG A 90 -33.77 -14.90 -15.88
N SER A 91 -33.54 -14.90 -14.57
CA SER A 91 -33.34 -13.66 -13.81
C SER A 91 -31.97 -13.00 -14.05
N ALA A 92 -30.96 -13.79 -14.40
CA ALA A 92 -29.61 -13.29 -14.73
C ALA A 92 -29.55 -12.48 -16.05
N ALA A 93 -30.61 -12.48 -16.86
CA ALA A 93 -30.60 -11.93 -18.22
C ALA A 93 -31.07 -10.46 -18.33
N THR A 94 -31.50 -9.81 -17.24
CA THR A 94 -32.19 -8.50 -17.32
C THR A 94 -31.74 -7.45 -16.27
N GLY A 95 -30.52 -7.56 -15.74
CA GLY A 95 -29.93 -6.58 -14.80
C GLY A 95 -28.73 -5.85 -15.41
N ALA A 96 -28.96 -4.78 -16.19
CA ALA A 96 -27.91 -4.11 -16.94
C ALA A 96 -27.26 -2.91 -16.20
N LEU A 97 -25.92 -2.96 -16.13
CA LEU A 97 -24.96 -1.84 -16.20
C LEU A 97 -24.92 -0.79 -15.08
N ASN A 98 -23.82 -0.79 -14.31
CA ASN A 98 -23.17 0.43 -13.84
C ASN A 98 -21.69 0.16 -13.47
N ASN A 99 -20.74 0.77 -14.19
CA ASN A 99 -19.29 0.57 -13.97
C ASN A 99 -18.83 0.99 -12.54
N SER A 100 -19.62 1.81 -11.86
CA SER A 100 -19.39 2.25 -10.48
C SER A 100 -19.67 1.18 -9.42
N VAL A 101 -20.42 0.11 -9.73
CA VAL A 101 -20.67 -1.00 -8.80
C VAL A 101 -19.53 -2.01 -8.83
N GLU A 102 -18.93 -2.27 -9.99
CA GLU A 102 -17.75 -3.15 -10.10
C GLU A 102 -16.57 -2.60 -9.31
N GLN A 103 -16.32 -1.29 -9.41
CA GLN A 103 -15.23 -0.61 -8.69
C GLN A 103 -15.47 -0.54 -7.17
N TRP A 104 -16.74 -0.49 -6.74
CA TRP A 104 -17.10 -0.55 -5.31
C TRP A 104 -17.07 -1.99 -4.77
N LEU A 105 -17.32 -3.00 -5.60
CA LEU A 105 -17.22 -4.41 -5.20
C LEU A 105 -15.77 -4.94 -5.26
N SER A 106 -14.90 -4.38 -6.11
CA SER A 106 -13.50 -4.82 -6.25
C SER A 106 -12.61 -4.57 -5.02
N GLN A 107 -13.10 -3.86 -4.00
CA GLN A 107 -12.42 -3.73 -2.71
C GLN A 107 -12.63 -4.94 -1.78
N PHE A 108 -13.61 -5.80 -2.10
CA PHE A 108 -13.88 -7.03 -1.36
C PHE A 108 -13.24 -8.22 -2.10
N GLY A 109 -12.90 -9.29 -1.38
CA GLY A 109 -12.13 -10.42 -1.93
C GLY A 109 -13.00 -11.57 -2.44
N THR A 110 -12.86 -12.74 -1.83
CA THR A 110 -13.63 -13.95 -2.19
C THR A 110 -14.82 -14.12 -1.25
N ALA A 111 -16.00 -14.37 -1.81
CA ALA A 111 -17.18 -14.85 -1.09
C ALA A 111 -17.47 -16.31 -1.46
N ARG A 112 -17.70 -17.17 -0.47
CA ARG A 112 -18.11 -18.57 -0.66
C ARG A 112 -19.45 -18.83 0.01
N VAL A 113 -20.36 -19.47 -0.71
CA VAL A 113 -21.57 -20.10 -0.15
C VAL A 113 -21.46 -21.59 -0.39
N GLN A 114 -21.59 -22.39 0.67
CA GLN A 114 -21.48 -23.84 0.60
C GLN A 114 -22.72 -24.50 1.19
N LEU A 115 -23.33 -25.37 0.40
CA LEU A 115 -24.45 -26.22 0.79
C LEU A 115 -23.93 -27.64 1.01
N ASN A 116 -24.18 -28.15 2.22
CA ASN A 116 -23.66 -29.44 2.68
C ASN A 116 -24.83 -30.40 2.95
N VAL A 117 -24.68 -31.65 2.47
CA VAL A 117 -25.71 -32.69 2.61
C VAL A 117 -25.08 -33.96 3.18
N ASP A 118 -25.70 -34.50 4.23
CA ASP A 118 -25.29 -35.73 4.91
C ASP A 118 -25.86 -37.00 4.24
N GLU A 119 -25.46 -38.19 4.72
CA GLU A 119 -25.97 -39.48 4.26
C GLU A 119 -27.49 -39.67 4.45
N LYS A 120 -28.15 -38.79 5.21
CA LYS A 120 -29.60 -38.78 5.47
C LYS A 120 -30.33 -37.71 4.63
N PHE A 121 -29.64 -37.13 3.65
CA PHE A 121 -30.10 -36.03 2.79
C PHE A 121 -30.50 -34.75 3.53
N ARG A 122 -29.99 -34.53 4.74
CA ARG A 122 -30.28 -33.33 5.54
C ARG A 122 -29.30 -32.21 5.17
N ALA A 123 -29.83 -31.00 4.97
CA ALA A 123 -29.06 -29.78 4.73
C ALA A 123 -28.44 -29.23 6.04
N ASN A 124 -27.65 -30.06 6.75
CA ASN A 124 -26.99 -29.69 8.00
C ASN A 124 -25.55 -29.26 7.72
N GLY A 125 -25.17 -28.04 8.15
CA GLY A 125 -23.84 -27.47 7.92
C GLY A 125 -23.73 -26.50 6.74
N SER A 126 -24.81 -25.87 6.31
CA SER A 126 -24.74 -24.76 5.33
C SER A 126 -23.95 -23.57 5.90
N GLU A 127 -23.07 -23.01 5.07
CA GLU A 127 -22.12 -21.96 5.49
C GLU A 127 -21.89 -20.88 4.43
N ALA A 128 -21.61 -19.67 4.91
CA ALA A 128 -21.23 -18.51 4.11
C ALA A 128 -19.98 -17.87 4.71
N ASP A 129 -18.97 -17.68 3.87
CA ASP A 129 -17.67 -17.09 4.24
C ASP A 129 -17.34 -15.91 3.30
N LEU A 130 -16.69 -14.86 3.83
CA LEU A 130 -16.25 -13.68 3.08
C LEU A 130 -14.84 -13.27 3.52
N LEU A 131 -13.90 -13.20 2.58
CA LEU A 131 -12.58 -12.60 2.77
C LEU A 131 -12.55 -11.18 2.20
N VAL A 132 -11.99 -10.24 2.95
CA VAL A 132 -11.82 -8.84 2.53
C VAL A 132 -10.33 -8.46 2.67
N PRO A 133 -9.66 -8.04 1.58
CA PRO A 133 -8.32 -7.50 1.65
C PRO A 133 -8.33 -6.18 2.45
N LEU A 134 -7.47 -6.07 3.46
CA LEU A 134 -7.29 -4.87 4.28
C LEU A 134 -6.09 -4.04 3.81
N TYR A 135 -5.04 -4.71 3.31
CA TYR A 135 -3.85 -4.08 2.77
C TYR A 135 -3.16 -5.02 1.78
N GLU A 136 -2.68 -4.48 0.66
CA GLU A 136 -2.16 -5.27 -0.44
C GLU A 136 -0.91 -4.63 -1.09
N ARG A 137 0.10 -5.48 -1.31
CA ARG A 137 1.25 -5.30 -2.20
C ARG A 137 1.55 -6.63 -2.88
N GLU A 138 2.31 -6.64 -3.97
CA GLU A 138 2.70 -7.86 -4.70
C GLU A 138 3.14 -9.01 -3.76
N GLU A 139 4.08 -8.75 -2.84
CA GLU A 139 4.57 -9.73 -1.87
C GLU A 139 3.70 -9.95 -0.62
N LEU A 140 2.71 -9.09 -0.32
CA LEU A 140 2.00 -9.13 0.97
C LEU A 140 0.49 -8.83 0.85
N LEU A 141 -0.33 -9.72 1.40
CA LEU A 141 -1.77 -9.51 1.59
C LEU A 141 -2.10 -9.58 3.10
N LEU A 142 -2.62 -8.49 3.66
CA LEU A 142 -3.32 -8.49 4.96
C LEU A 142 -4.82 -8.53 4.70
N PHE A 143 -5.56 -9.36 5.44
CA PHE A 143 -6.99 -9.55 5.23
C PHE A 143 -7.76 -9.80 6.53
N THR A 144 -9.08 -9.62 6.45
CA THR A 144 -10.06 -10.11 7.43
C THR A 144 -10.95 -11.15 6.78
N GLN A 145 -11.42 -12.13 7.55
CA GLN A 145 -12.37 -13.14 7.09
C GLN A 145 -13.54 -13.23 8.07
N LEU A 146 -14.75 -13.10 7.53
CA LEU A 146 -16.00 -13.29 8.25
C LEU A 146 -16.62 -14.62 7.82
N GLY A 147 -17.27 -15.32 8.73
CA GLY A 147 -17.99 -16.55 8.43
C GLY A 147 -19.21 -16.74 9.32
N PHE A 148 -20.28 -17.31 8.75
CA PHE A 148 -21.48 -17.69 9.47
C PHE A 148 -21.96 -19.05 8.99
N ARG A 149 -22.36 -19.92 9.91
CA ARG A 149 -22.81 -21.28 9.58
C ARG A 149 -23.81 -21.83 10.59
N HIS A 150 -24.72 -22.67 10.10
CA HIS A 150 -25.69 -23.41 10.91
C HIS A 150 -25.38 -24.90 10.86
N LYS A 151 -24.98 -25.47 12.01
CA LYS A 151 -24.69 -26.90 12.14
C LYS A 151 -25.18 -27.41 13.49
N ASP A 152 -25.78 -28.60 13.53
CA ASP A 152 -26.25 -29.28 14.74
C ASP A 152 -27.16 -28.40 15.63
N SER A 153 -28.03 -27.64 14.97
CA SER A 153 -28.92 -26.64 15.58
C SER A 153 -28.18 -25.56 16.38
N ARG A 154 -26.95 -25.21 16.01
CA ARG A 154 -26.15 -24.12 16.57
C ARG A 154 -25.78 -23.10 15.49
N ASN A 155 -25.98 -21.82 15.78
CA ASN A 155 -25.54 -20.70 14.94
C ASN A 155 -24.13 -20.30 15.37
N THR A 156 -23.13 -20.49 14.51
CA THR A 156 -21.74 -20.13 14.79
C THR A 156 -21.29 -18.99 13.88
N GLY A 157 -20.75 -17.94 14.48
CA GLY A 157 -20.04 -16.86 13.78
C GLY A 157 -18.53 -16.96 13.98
N ASN A 158 -17.79 -16.59 12.94
CA ASN A 158 -16.32 -16.63 12.90
C ASN A 158 -15.80 -15.25 12.44
N LEU A 159 -14.84 -14.67 13.17
CA LEU A 159 -14.14 -13.44 12.80
C LEU A 159 -12.63 -13.73 12.84
N GLY A 160 -11.97 -13.62 11.69
CA GLY A 160 -10.53 -13.85 11.57
C GLY A 160 -9.78 -12.70 10.93
N VAL A 161 -8.49 -12.63 11.24
CA VAL A 161 -7.50 -11.76 10.59
C VAL A 161 -6.31 -12.61 10.15
N GLY A 162 -5.68 -12.23 9.04
CA GLY A 162 -4.52 -12.95 8.54
C GLY A 162 -3.60 -12.12 7.68
N ALA A 163 -2.42 -12.67 7.45
CA ALA A 163 -1.36 -12.13 6.62
C ALA A 163 -0.78 -13.24 5.75
N ARG A 164 -0.58 -12.98 4.45
CA ARG A 164 0.03 -13.89 3.48
C ARG A 164 1.20 -13.21 2.80
N TYR A 165 2.37 -13.83 2.88
CA TYR A 165 3.61 -13.37 2.27
C TYR A 165 3.97 -14.27 1.08
N PHE A 166 4.19 -13.67 -0.09
CA PHE A 166 4.47 -14.35 -1.35
C PHE A 166 5.96 -14.20 -1.68
N ALA A 167 6.66 -15.32 -1.83
CA ALA A 167 8.11 -15.38 -1.98
C ALA A 167 8.50 -16.41 -3.05
N GLY A 168 8.59 -15.95 -4.31
CA GLY A 168 8.77 -16.82 -5.47
C GLY A 168 7.59 -17.81 -5.61
N ASP A 169 7.90 -19.08 -5.84
CA ASP A 169 6.90 -20.15 -6.02
C ASP A 169 6.18 -20.58 -4.72
N TRP A 170 6.23 -19.79 -3.64
CA TRP A 170 5.57 -20.06 -2.36
C TRP A 170 4.73 -18.89 -1.88
N MET A 171 3.64 -19.20 -1.18
CA MET A 171 2.96 -18.30 -0.25
C MET A 171 3.04 -18.89 1.17
N LEU A 172 3.44 -18.09 2.15
CA LEU A 172 3.43 -18.42 3.57
C LEU A 172 2.45 -17.50 4.32
N GLY A 173 1.48 -18.09 5.02
CA GLY A 173 0.42 -17.36 5.71
C GLY A 173 0.37 -17.61 7.22
N LEU A 174 -0.07 -16.61 7.96
CA LEU A 174 -0.43 -16.69 9.37
C LEU A 174 -1.84 -16.13 9.54
N ASN A 175 -2.67 -16.81 10.32
CA ASN A 175 -4.05 -16.39 10.58
C ASN A 175 -4.46 -16.62 12.04
N THR A 176 -5.48 -15.88 12.49
CA THR A 176 -6.05 -15.98 13.83
C THR A 176 -7.54 -15.66 13.77
N PHE A 177 -8.36 -16.49 14.42
CA PHE A 177 -9.81 -16.40 14.42
C PHE A 177 -10.38 -16.47 15.83
N LEU A 178 -11.48 -15.75 16.04
CA LEU A 178 -12.41 -15.91 17.16
C LEU A 178 -13.70 -16.56 16.63
N ASP A 179 -14.07 -17.70 17.22
CA ASP A 179 -15.33 -18.38 16.96
C ASP A 179 -16.29 -18.20 18.13
N ASN A 180 -17.55 -17.89 17.84
CA ASN A 180 -18.61 -17.73 18.83
C ASN A 180 -19.88 -18.48 18.39
N ASP A 181 -20.21 -19.53 19.12
CA ASP A 181 -21.52 -20.19 19.08
C ASP A 181 -22.53 -19.33 19.85
N PHE A 182 -23.42 -18.67 19.11
CA PHE A 182 -24.44 -17.79 19.68
C PHE A 182 -25.53 -18.58 20.42
N SER A 183 -25.79 -19.82 19.99
CA SER A 183 -26.88 -20.66 20.51
C SER A 183 -26.51 -21.35 21.82
N GLY A 184 -25.25 -21.78 21.97
CA GLY A 184 -24.72 -22.45 23.15
C GLY A 184 -23.72 -21.65 23.97
N LYS A 185 -23.41 -20.40 23.60
CA LYS A 185 -22.52 -19.47 24.35
C LYS A 185 -21.05 -19.93 24.47
N ASN A 186 -20.62 -20.84 23.59
CA ASN A 186 -19.25 -21.33 23.53
C ASN A 186 -18.35 -20.45 22.67
N ARG A 187 -17.16 -20.10 23.17
CA ARG A 187 -16.15 -19.29 22.47
C ARG A 187 -14.81 -20.01 22.42
N ARG A 188 -14.15 -19.98 21.27
CA ARG A 188 -12.76 -20.46 21.12
C ARG A 188 -11.94 -19.54 20.21
N MET A 189 -10.63 -19.56 20.42
CA MET A 189 -9.65 -18.93 19.54
C MET A 189 -9.02 -20.02 18.66
N GLY A 190 -8.78 -19.72 17.39
CA GLY A 190 -7.96 -20.54 16.50
C GLY A 190 -6.76 -19.75 16.00
N VAL A 191 -5.58 -20.38 15.95
CA VAL A 191 -4.36 -19.82 15.33
C VAL A 191 -3.90 -20.80 14.27
N GLY A 192 -3.66 -20.32 13.06
CA GLY A 192 -3.32 -21.15 11.90
C GLY A 192 -2.13 -20.65 11.11
N VAL A 193 -1.47 -21.58 10.42
CA VAL A 193 -0.40 -21.32 9.46
C VAL A 193 -0.77 -21.93 8.11
N GLU A 194 -0.38 -21.27 7.02
CA GLU A 194 -0.64 -21.67 5.64
C GLU A 194 0.68 -21.75 4.87
N ALA A 195 0.84 -22.74 3.99
CA ALA A 195 1.97 -22.83 3.06
C ALA A 195 1.48 -23.37 1.71
N TRP A 196 1.44 -22.52 0.69
CA TRP A 196 0.87 -22.85 -0.62
C TRP A 196 1.90 -22.73 -1.75
N ARG A 197 1.64 -23.46 -2.84
CA ARG A 197 2.25 -23.36 -4.16
C ARG A 197 1.15 -23.39 -5.22
N ASP A 198 1.51 -23.16 -6.47
CA ASP A 198 0.70 -23.59 -7.61
C ASP A 198 0.27 -25.06 -7.42
N TYR A 199 -1.04 -25.31 -7.54
CA TYR A 199 -1.69 -26.62 -7.41
C TYR A 199 -1.58 -27.33 -6.05
N LEU A 200 -1.07 -26.68 -4.98
CA LEU A 200 -0.95 -27.29 -3.65
C LEU A 200 -1.16 -26.29 -2.51
N LYS A 201 -2.08 -26.59 -1.59
CA LYS A 201 -2.28 -25.86 -0.33
C LYS A 201 -2.02 -26.77 0.86
N LEU A 202 -1.20 -26.31 1.80
CA LEU A 202 -1.05 -26.89 3.13
C LEU A 202 -1.55 -25.89 4.18
N SER A 203 -2.26 -26.38 5.20
CA SER A 203 -2.54 -25.59 6.40
C SER A 203 -2.49 -26.42 7.68
N ALA A 204 -2.21 -25.76 8.80
CA ALA A 204 -2.24 -26.35 10.13
C ALA A 204 -2.86 -25.35 11.11
N ASN A 205 -3.89 -25.76 11.84
CA ASN A 205 -4.65 -24.90 12.75
C ASN A 205 -4.69 -25.50 14.16
N SER A 206 -4.53 -24.67 15.19
CA SER A 206 -4.68 -25.05 16.60
C SER A 206 -5.84 -24.29 17.23
N TYR A 207 -6.63 -24.97 18.05
CA TYR A 207 -7.86 -24.47 18.69
C TYR A 207 -7.73 -24.46 20.21
N LEU A 208 -8.01 -23.29 20.80
CA LEU A 208 -7.92 -23.01 22.23
C LEU A 208 -9.27 -22.53 22.75
N ARG A 209 -9.83 -23.20 23.76
CA ARG A 209 -11.07 -22.76 24.42
C ARG A 209 -10.90 -21.40 25.08
N LEU A 210 -11.96 -20.58 25.04
CA LEU A 210 -12.06 -19.31 25.77
C LEU A 210 -13.20 -19.33 26.81
N THR A 211 -14.26 -20.12 26.57
CA THR A 211 -15.28 -20.44 27.59
C THR A 211 -14.83 -21.68 28.38
N ASP A 212 -14.99 -21.66 29.71
CA ASP A 212 -14.82 -22.84 30.57
C ASP A 212 -16.16 -23.56 30.81
N TRP A 213 -16.18 -24.61 31.63
CA TRP A 213 -17.39 -25.38 31.95
C TRP A 213 -18.59 -24.51 32.34
N HIS A 214 -19.70 -24.68 31.63
CA HIS A 214 -21.00 -24.09 31.94
C HIS A 214 -22.12 -25.10 31.61
N GLN A 215 -23.33 -24.89 32.13
CA GLN A 215 -24.45 -25.81 31.96
C GLN A 215 -24.70 -26.14 30.48
N SER A 216 -24.71 -27.43 30.13
CA SER A 216 -24.95 -27.85 28.76
C SER A 216 -26.35 -27.45 28.29
N ARG A 217 -26.42 -26.98 27.04
CA ARG A 217 -27.68 -26.71 26.34
C ARG A 217 -28.33 -28.01 25.87
N ASP A 218 -27.53 -29.01 25.51
CA ASP A 218 -27.99 -30.24 24.87
C ASP A 218 -28.34 -31.35 25.88
N PHE A 219 -27.85 -31.27 27.13
CA PHE A 219 -28.05 -32.27 28.19
C PHE A 219 -28.28 -31.59 29.56
N SER A 220 -29.24 -32.09 30.35
CA SER A 220 -29.65 -31.46 31.61
C SER A 220 -28.70 -31.67 32.79
N ASP A 221 -27.97 -32.78 32.83
CA ASP A 221 -27.10 -33.23 33.93
C ASP A 221 -25.60 -33.09 33.63
N TYR A 222 -25.25 -32.34 32.58
CA TYR A 222 -23.89 -32.12 32.11
C TYR A 222 -23.54 -30.63 32.01
N ASP A 223 -22.25 -30.35 32.16
CA ASP A 223 -21.63 -29.12 31.67
C ASP A 223 -21.06 -29.35 30.26
N GLU A 224 -20.98 -28.29 29.45
CA GLU A 224 -20.30 -28.27 28.15
C GLU A 224 -19.23 -27.16 28.10
N ARG A 225 -18.24 -27.31 27.22
CA ARG A 225 -17.27 -26.27 26.83
C ARG A 225 -16.61 -26.62 25.48
N PRO A 226 -15.89 -25.70 24.81
CA PRO A 226 -15.05 -26.06 23.67
C PRO A 226 -13.91 -27.02 24.05
N ALA A 227 -13.69 -28.04 23.21
CA ALA A 227 -12.50 -28.88 23.28
C ALA A 227 -11.28 -28.16 22.69
N ASN A 228 -10.10 -28.33 23.29
CA ASN A 228 -8.84 -27.95 22.65
C ASN A 228 -8.47 -29.00 21.60
N GLY A 229 -7.84 -28.60 20.50
CA GLY A 229 -7.44 -29.54 19.46
C GLY A 229 -6.65 -28.88 18.34
N TYR A 230 -6.39 -29.62 17.28
CA TYR A 230 -5.73 -29.11 16.08
C TYR A 230 -6.17 -29.88 14.82
N ASP A 231 -6.03 -29.25 13.66
CA ASP A 231 -6.11 -29.90 12.36
C ASP A 231 -4.86 -29.65 11.50
N LEU A 232 -4.61 -30.59 10.58
CA LEU A 232 -3.59 -30.55 9.53
C LEU A 232 -4.29 -30.85 8.20
N ARG A 233 -4.06 -30.04 7.17
CA ARG A 233 -4.73 -30.15 5.87
C ARG A 233 -3.71 -30.10 4.73
N ALA A 234 -3.95 -30.93 3.72
CA ALA A 234 -3.31 -30.82 2.42
C ALA A 234 -4.36 -30.97 1.32
N GLU A 235 -4.42 -30.00 0.41
CA GLU A 235 -5.29 -30.00 -0.75
C GLU A 235 -4.45 -29.76 -2.00
N GLY A 236 -4.67 -30.53 -3.07
CA GLY A 236 -3.94 -30.35 -4.32
C GLY A 236 -4.74 -30.77 -5.54
N TRP A 237 -4.38 -30.18 -6.68
CA TRP A 237 -5.03 -30.38 -7.97
C TRP A 237 -4.06 -30.97 -8.98
N LEU A 238 -4.57 -31.74 -9.94
CA LEU A 238 -3.72 -32.30 -11.00
C LEU A 238 -3.37 -31.20 -12.01
N PRO A 239 -2.09 -30.85 -12.26
CA PRO A 239 -1.75 -29.79 -13.22
C PRO A 239 -2.21 -30.10 -14.64
N ALA A 240 -2.27 -31.38 -15.02
CA ALA A 240 -2.80 -31.85 -16.30
C ALA A 240 -4.33 -31.87 -16.38
N PHE A 241 -5.04 -31.74 -15.25
CA PHE A 241 -6.50 -31.72 -15.17
C PHE A 241 -6.96 -30.85 -13.98
N PRO A 242 -6.83 -29.52 -14.07
CA PRO A 242 -6.96 -28.59 -12.93
C PRO A 242 -8.37 -28.56 -12.31
N GLN A 243 -9.35 -29.10 -13.01
CA GLN A 243 -10.72 -29.28 -12.53
C GLN A 243 -10.82 -30.35 -11.45
N LEU A 244 -9.90 -31.33 -11.35
CA LEU A 244 -9.93 -32.37 -10.33
C LEU A 244 -8.84 -32.15 -9.27
N GLY A 245 -9.27 -32.17 -8.00
CA GLY A 245 -8.37 -32.16 -6.86
C GLY A 245 -8.72 -33.20 -5.81
N ALA A 246 -7.79 -33.38 -4.88
CA ALA A 246 -7.93 -34.25 -3.73
C ALA A 246 -7.54 -33.47 -2.47
N LYS A 247 -8.24 -33.74 -1.36
CA LYS A 247 -7.97 -33.17 -0.05
C LYS A 247 -7.81 -34.29 0.98
N VAL A 248 -6.83 -34.13 1.86
CA VAL A 248 -6.63 -34.95 3.05
C VAL A 248 -6.55 -34.05 4.28
N MET A 249 -7.17 -34.47 5.38
CA MET A 249 -7.19 -33.73 6.63
C MET A 249 -7.10 -34.69 7.80
N PHE A 250 -6.28 -34.36 8.79
CA PHE A 250 -6.22 -35.04 10.08
C PHE A 250 -6.60 -34.04 11.18
N GLU A 251 -7.49 -34.43 12.08
CA GLU A 251 -7.89 -33.61 13.23
C GLU A 251 -7.85 -34.43 14.54
N LYS A 252 -7.46 -33.78 15.65
CA LYS A 252 -7.41 -34.41 16.98
C LYS A 252 -7.79 -33.42 18.07
N TYR A 253 -8.61 -33.87 19.02
CA TYR A 253 -9.11 -33.06 20.14
C TYR A 253 -8.80 -33.71 21.50
N GLN A 254 -8.79 -32.89 22.54
CA GLN A 254 -8.48 -33.25 23.92
C GLN A 254 -9.72 -33.05 24.82
N GLY A 255 -10.03 -34.06 25.63
CA GLY A 255 -11.18 -34.06 26.54
C GLY A 255 -11.67 -35.48 26.87
N ASN A 256 -12.65 -35.58 27.76
CA ASN A 256 -13.15 -36.87 28.25
C ASN A 256 -14.42 -37.33 27.52
N GLU A 257 -15.34 -36.41 27.21
CA GLU A 257 -16.53 -36.69 26.38
C GLU A 257 -16.59 -35.69 25.22
N VAL A 258 -15.70 -35.84 24.25
CA VAL A 258 -15.58 -34.91 23.11
C VAL A 258 -16.44 -35.37 21.93
N ALA A 259 -17.28 -34.47 21.41
CA ALA A 259 -18.26 -34.71 20.36
C ALA A 259 -17.72 -34.43 18.94
N LEU A 260 -16.75 -35.21 18.46
CA LEU A 260 -16.17 -35.01 17.11
C LEU A 260 -17.08 -35.47 15.95
N PHE A 261 -17.86 -36.53 16.19
CA PHE A 261 -18.82 -37.13 15.26
C PHE A 261 -20.28 -36.85 15.67
N GLY A 262 -20.52 -35.63 16.17
CA GLY A 262 -21.81 -35.18 16.71
C GLY A 262 -21.99 -35.47 18.20
N LYS A 263 -22.94 -34.76 18.83
CA LYS A 263 -23.18 -34.76 20.29
C LYS A 263 -23.55 -36.12 20.90
N ASP A 264 -24.06 -37.04 20.09
CA ASP A 264 -24.47 -38.38 20.51
C ASP A 264 -23.29 -39.38 20.49
N ASN A 265 -22.19 -39.05 19.78
CA ASN A 265 -20.99 -39.87 19.63
C ASN A 265 -19.80 -39.22 20.38
N ARG A 266 -19.88 -39.17 21.71
CA ARG A 266 -18.84 -38.56 22.56
C ARG A 266 -17.74 -39.56 22.89
N GLN A 267 -16.49 -39.12 22.81
CA GLN A 267 -15.31 -39.98 22.96
C GLN A 267 -14.21 -39.30 23.79
N GLN A 268 -13.39 -40.09 24.48
CA GLN A 268 -12.17 -39.57 25.11
C GLN A 268 -11.07 -39.35 24.07
N ASN A 269 -10.53 -38.13 23.99
CA ASN A 269 -9.43 -37.72 23.11
C ASN A 269 -9.56 -38.22 21.64
N PRO A 270 -10.64 -37.88 20.93
CA PRO A 270 -10.91 -38.38 19.58
C PRO A 270 -9.97 -37.82 18.53
N TRP A 271 -9.85 -38.56 17.44
CA TRP A 271 -9.16 -38.15 16.22
C TRP A 271 -9.97 -38.60 15.00
N ALA A 272 -9.78 -37.92 13.87
CA ALA A 272 -10.34 -38.30 12.59
C ALA A 272 -9.35 -38.03 11.43
N PHE A 273 -9.47 -38.82 10.38
CA PHE A 273 -8.83 -38.62 9.09
C PHE A 273 -9.92 -38.50 8.02
N THR A 274 -9.86 -37.43 7.23
CA THR A 274 -10.79 -37.16 6.13
C THR A 274 -10.05 -37.27 4.80
N GLY A 275 -10.57 -38.07 3.89
CA GLY A 275 -10.20 -38.06 2.47
C GLY A 275 -11.34 -37.50 1.64
N GLY A 276 -11.03 -36.65 0.66
CA GLY A 276 -12.04 -36.09 -0.24
C GLY A 276 -11.50 -35.80 -1.63
N ILE A 277 -12.43 -35.69 -2.58
CA ILE A 277 -12.20 -35.35 -3.98
C ILE A 277 -13.07 -34.14 -4.30
N ASN A 278 -12.54 -33.17 -5.04
CA ASN A 278 -13.32 -32.04 -5.55
C ASN A 278 -13.21 -31.91 -7.07
N TYR A 279 -14.33 -31.52 -7.68
CA TYR A 279 -14.46 -31.24 -9.10
C TYR A 279 -14.98 -29.82 -9.32
N THR A 280 -14.16 -28.99 -9.94
CA THR A 280 -14.44 -27.58 -10.25
C THR A 280 -14.56 -27.41 -11.77
N PRO A 281 -15.76 -27.55 -12.36
CA PRO A 281 -15.94 -27.39 -13.81
C PRO A 281 -15.65 -25.97 -14.32
N VAL A 282 -15.90 -24.95 -13.48
CA VAL A 282 -15.63 -23.53 -13.74
C VAL A 282 -15.21 -22.86 -12.42
N PRO A 283 -14.42 -21.77 -12.40
CA PRO A 283 -13.94 -21.17 -11.14
C PRO A 283 -15.02 -20.88 -10.10
N LEU A 284 -16.23 -20.50 -10.54
CA LEU A 284 -17.38 -20.20 -9.69
C LEU A 284 -17.96 -21.42 -8.96
N VAL A 285 -17.80 -22.65 -9.47
CA VAL A 285 -18.56 -23.83 -8.98
C VAL A 285 -17.62 -24.99 -8.65
N THR A 286 -17.71 -25.49 -7.42
CA THR A 286 -17.02 -26.72 -7.00
C THR A 286 -18.03 -27.72 -6.42
N VAL A 287 -17.88 -29.00 -6.79
CA VAL A 287 -18.61 -30.12 -6.20
C VAL A 287 -17.61 -30.97 -5.43
N GLY A 288 -17.83 -31.18 -4.14
CA GLY A 288 -16.95 -31.97 -3.28
C GLY A 288 -17.63 -33.23 -2.77
N ALA A 289 -16.89 -34.34 -2.70
CA ALA A 289 -17.28 -35.53 -1.98
C ALA A 289 -16.18 -35.89 -0.98
N GLN A 290 -16.54 -36.14 0.28
CA GLN A 290 -15.59 -36.49 1.32
C GLN A 290 -16.11 -37.60 2.23
N HIS A 291 -15.17 -38.40 2.75
CA HIS A 291 -15.42 -39.41 3.76
C HIS A 291 -14.41 -39.22 4.90
N ARG A 292 -14.92 -39.14 6.12
CA ARG A 292 -14.16 -38.94 7.35
C ARG A 292 -14.32 -40.16 8.23
N ALA A 293 -13.21 -40.79 8.59
CA ALA A 293 -13.15 -41.94 9.47
C ALA A 293 -12.31 -41.60 10.71
N GLY A 294 -12.69 -42.09 11.88
CA GLY A 294 -12.02 -41.74 13.12
C GLY A 294 -12.02 -42.86 14.15
N LYS A 295 -11.67 -42.45 15.36
CA LYS A 295 -11.53 -43.35 16.52
C LYS A 295 -12.82 -44.13 16.78
N ASP A 296 -12.65 -45.37 17.27
CA ASP A 296 -13.72 -46.28 17.67
C ASP A 296 -14.77 -46.54 16.55
N GLY A 297 -14.29 -46.65 15.31
CA GLY A 297 -15.10 -47.03 14.15
C GLY A 297 -16.12 -45.97 13.68
N ASN A 298 -16.03 -44.75 14.19
CA ASN A 298 -16.93 -43.66 13.80
C ASN A 298 -16.54 -43.10 12.43
N SER A 299 -17.53 -42.85 11.58
CA SER A 299 -17.33 -42.25 10.26
C SER A 299 -18.55 -41.46 9.78
N ASP A 300 -18.33 -40.44 8.96
CA ASP A 300 -19.38 -39.78 8.18
C ASP A 300 -18.93 -39.47 6.74
N SER A 301 -19.88 -39.51 5.81
CA SER A 301 -19.70 -39.10 4.41
C SER A 301 -20.54 -37.87 4.09
N GLN A 302 -20.03 -36.99 3.25
CA GLN A 302 -20.65 -35.70 2.95
C GLN A 302 -20.44 -35.30 1.49
N LEU A 303 -21.50 -34.76 0.88
CA LEU A 303 -21.47 -34.10 -0.42
C LEU A 303 -21.57 -32.58 -0.21
N SER A 304 -20.72 -31.80 -0.89
CA SER A 304 -20.76 -30.33 -0.89
C SER A 304 -21.01 -29.78 -2.30
N LEU A 305 -21.81 -28.71 -2.36
CA LEU A 305 -21.89 -27.81 -3.51
C LEU A 305 -21.44 -26.42 -3.05
N GLU A 306 -20.39 -25.91 -3.68
CA GLU A 306 -19.71 -24.67 -3.33
C GLU A 306 -19.80 -23.66 -4.47
N LEU A 307 -20.26 -22.46 -4.16
CA LEU A 307 -20.28 -21.30 -5.04
C LEU A 307 -19.20 -20.31 -4.57
N ASN A 308 -18.13 -20.18 -5.36
CA ASN A 308 -16.93 -19.39 -5.05
C ASN A 308 -16.92 -18.12 -5.92
N TYR A 309 -17.53 -17.05 -5.42
CA TYR A 309 -17.66 -15.78 -6.15
C TYR A 309 -16.50 -14.84 -5.83
N ARG A 310 -15.80 -14.38 -6.87
CA ARG A 310 -14.68 -13.43 -6.76
C ARG A 310 -15.18 -12.02 -7.04
N LEU A 311 -15.11 -11.16 -6.04
CA LEU A 311 -15.59 -9.78 -6.15
C LEU A 311 -14.57 -8.96 -6.97
N GLY A 312 -15.07 -8.12 -7.87
CA GLY A 312 -14.24 -7.37 -8.83
C GLY A 312 -13.71 -8.17 -10.04
N GLU A 313 -13.83 -9.50 -10.07
CA GLU A 313 -13.45 -10.29 -11.25
C GLU A 313 -14.62 -10.39 -12.26
N PRO A 314 -14.45 -10.02 -13.55
CA PRO A 314 -15.53 -10.06 -14.53
C PRO A 314 -16.22 -11.43 -14.63
N TRP A 315 -17.56 -11.43 -14.70
CA TRP A 315 -18.40 -12.64 -14.69
C TRP A 315 -17.94 -13.70 -15.69
N ASN A 316 -17.56 -13.28 -16.91
CA ASN A 316 -17.10 -14.19 -17.97
C ASN A 316 -15.86 -15.01 -17.57
N LYS A 317 -14.98 -14.50 -16.70
CA LYS A 317 -13.84 -15.27 -16.19
C LYS A 317 -14.25 -16.32 -15.15
N GLN A 318 -15.22 -16.00 -14.31
CA GLN A 318 -15.68 -16.88 -13.23
C GLN A 318 -16.43 -18.11 -13.76
N ILE A 319 -16.98 -18.04 -14.98
CA ILE A 319 -17.67 -19.14 -15.66
C ILE A 319 -16.87 -19.78 -16.80
N ASP A 320 -15.60 -19.40 -17.02
CA ASP A 320 -14.76 -20.00 -18.08
C ASP A 320 -14.05 -21.28 -17.57
N PRO A 321 -14.36 -22.47 -18.12
CA PRO A 321 -13.73 -23.72 -17.70
C PRO A 321 -12.22 -23.77 -17.96
N ASN A 322 -11.69 -22.93 -18.86
CA ASN A 322 -10.26 -22.86 -19.17
C ASN A 322 -9.48 -22.10 -18.08
N LEU A 323 -10.14 -21.22 -17.32
CA LEU A 323 -9.51 -20.42 -16.26
C LEU A 323 -9.43 -21.15 -14.92
N VAL A 324 -9.97 -22.38 -14.81
CA VAL A 324 -9.77 -23.22 -13.61
C VAL A 324 -8.28 -23.51 -13.37
N GLY A 325 -7.47 -23.68 -14.42
CA GLY A 325 -6.01 -23.82 -14.26
C GLY A 325 -5.37 -22.56 -13.66
N ALA A 326 -5.75 -21.38 -14.17
CA ALA A 326 -5.26 -20.10 -13.67
C ALA A 326 -5.64 -19.88 -12.20
N SER A 327 -6.85 -20.30 -11.78
CA SER A 327 -7.28 -20.17 -10.37
C SER A 327 -6.51 -21.05 -9.38
N ARG A 328 -5.77 -22.09 -9.85
CA ARG A 328 -4.90 -22.93 -9.01
C ARG A 328 -3.46 -22.41 -8.84
N THR A 329 -3.08 -21.35 -9.55
CA THR A 329 -1.78 -20.69 -9.36
C THR A 329 -1.74 -19.90 -8.05
N LEU A 330 -0.58 -19.48 -7.58
CA LEU A 330 -0.45 -18.59 -6.40
C LEU A 330 -1.15 -17.24 -6.61
N ASN A 331 -1.04 -16.66 -7.81
CA ASN A 331 -1.75 -15.43 -8.14
C ASN A 331 -3.27 -15.66 -8.21
N GLY A 332 -3.69 -16.83 -8.72
CA GLY A 332 -5.07 -17.28 -8.68
C GLY A 332 -5.58 -17.40 -7.24
N THR A 333 -4.99 -18.28 -6.44
CA THR A 333 -5.43 -18.62 -5.08
C THR A 333 -5.29 -17.49 -4.06
N ARG A 334 -4.57 -16.40 -4.37
CA ARG A 334 -4.25 -15.26 -3.49
C ARG A 334 -5.34 -14.84 -2.50
N TYR A 335 -6.58 -14.67 -2.99
CA TYR A 335 -7.73 -14.23 -2.19
C TYR A 335 -8.62 -15.37 -1.66
N ASP A 336 -8.22 -16.63 -1.80
CA ASP A 336 -9.00 -17.78 -1.34
C ASP A 336 -9.12 -17.79 0.18
N LEU A 337 -10.19 -18.38 0.68
CA LEU A 337 -10.47 -18.47 2.12
C LEU A 337 -9.44 -19.29 2.89
N VAL A 338 -9.30 -19.01 4.18
CA VAL A 338 -8.47 -19.83 5.09
C VAL A 338 -9.17 -21.16 5.35
N GLU A 339 -8.45 -22.25 5.13
CA GLU A 339 -8.95 -23.62 5.34
C GLU A 339 -8.64 -24.15 6.75
N ARG A 340 -9.71 -24.41 7.50
CA ARG A 340 -9.75 -24.72 8.94
C ARG A 340 -11.08 -25.37 9.33
N ASN A 341 -11.13 -26.14 10.41
CA ASN A 341 -12.40 -26.59 10.98
C ASN A 341 -13.11 -25.40 11.66
N ASN A 342 -14.12 -24.82 10.99
CA ASN A 342 -14.90 -23.68 11.51
C ASN A 342 -16.02 -24.07 12.50
N SER A 343 -16.29 -25.37 12.69
CA SER A 343 -17.27 -25.86 13.67
C SER A 343 -16.63 -26.02 15.05
N ILE A 344 -17.29 -25.55 16.11
CA ILE A 344 -16.80 -25.71 17.48
C ILE A 344 -17.06 -27.15 17.95
N VAL A 345 -16.00 -27.92 18.13
CA VAL A 345 -16.05 -29.25 18.78
C VAL A 345 -16.13 -29.04 20.29
N LEU A 346 -17.05 -29.73 20.96
CA LEU A 346 -17.36 -29.58 22.39
C LEU A 346 -16.86 -30.79 23.21
N ASP A 347 -16.46 -30.52 24.45
CA ASP A 347 -16.13 -31.47 25.53
C ASP A 347 -17.26 -31.36 26.59
N TYR A 348 -17.74 -32.50 27.09
CA TYR A 348 -18.85 -32.59 28.06
C TYR A 348 -18.39 -33.23 29.38
N ARG A 349 -19.07 -32.92 30.50
CA ARG A 349 -18.80 -33.52 31.82
C ARG A 349 -20.08 -33.65 32.66
N LYS A 350 -20.35 -34.84 33.21
CA LYS A 350 -21.49 -35.09 34.10
C LYS A 350 -21.32 -34.41 35.47
N GLN A 351 -22.42 -33.93 36.05
CA GLN A 351 -22.44 -33.30 37.39
C GLN A 351 -22.64 -34.31 38.53
N ASP A 352 -22.04 -34.06 39.71
CA ASP A 352 -22.27 -34.83 40.94
C ASP A 352 -23.59 -34.42 41.63
N THR A 353 -24.39 -35.39 42.09
CA THR A 353 -25.79 -35.14 42.52
C THR A 353 -26.22 -35.74 43.87
N VAL A 354 -25.42 -36.59 44.54
CA VAL A 354 -25.79 -37.29 45.80
C VAL A 354 -24.59 -37.35 46.79
N THR A 355 -24.84 -37.23 48.11
CA THR A 355 -23.81 -37.29 49.17
C THR A 355 -24.38 -37.82 50.50
N LEU A 356 -23.65 -38.71 51.20
CA LEU A 356 -24.02 -39.34 52.50
C LEU A 356 -22.93 -39.09 53.56
N VAL A 357 -23.29 -38.95 54.84
CA VAL A 357 -22.37 -38.66 55.97
C VAL A 357 -22.71 -39.49 57.23
N LEU A 358 -21.68 -39.98 57.93
CA LEU A 358 -21.73 -40.77 59.18
C LEU A 358 -20.75 -40.25 60.27
N PRO A 359 -20.97 -40.57 61.57
CA PRO A 359 -20.05 -40.26 62.67
C PRO A 359 -18.99 -41.35 62.87
N GLU A 360 -17.79 -40.98 63.29
CA GLU A 360 -16.59 -41.82 63.20
C GLU A 360 -16.55 -43.01 64.19
N LYS A 361 -16.94 -42.81 65.47
CA LYS A 361 -16.83 -43.84 66.54
C LYS A 361 -17.89 -43.70 67.65
N SER A 362 -18.20 -44.80 68.36
CA SER A 362 -19.05 -44.85 69.57
C SER A 362 -18.65 -45.99 70.54
N SER A 363 -19.19 -46.05 71.76
CA SER A 363 -18.88 -47.10 72.76
C SER A 363 -19.99 -47.29 73.81
N GLY A 364 -20.01 -48.44 74.50
CA GLY A 364 -20.92 -48.74 75.60
C GLY A 364 -20.60 -50.09 76.27
N LYS A 365 -21.30 -50.45 77.34
CA LYS A 365 -21.12 -51.71 78.06
C LYS A 365 -21.77 -52.88 77.30
N GLY A 366 -21.37 -54.10 77.65
CA GLY A 366 -21.90 -55.29 76.98
C GLY A 366 -23.42 -55.37 77.12
N HIS A 367 -24.13 -55.52 75.99
CA HIS A 367 -25.60 -55.49 75.86
C HIS A 367 -26.29 -54.11 75.87
N ASP A 368 -25.57 -52.99 75.87
CA ASP A 368 -26.18 -51.66 75.71
C ASP A 368 -26.81 -51.45 74.31
N THR A 369 -27.68 -50.44 74.17
CA THR A 369 -28.25 -50.02 72.88
C THR A 369 -27.93 -48.55 72.61
N LEU A 370 -27.26 -48.26 71.49
CA LEU A 370 -26.74 -46.95 71.09
C LEU A 370 -27.50 -46.37 69.87
N PRO A 371 -27.88 -45.07 69.88
CA PRO A 371 -28.39 -44.37 68.70
C PRO A 371 -27.26 -43.68 67.90
N ILE A 372 -27.33 -43.78 66.57
CA ILE A 372 -26.37 -43.19 65.62
C ILE A 372 -27.13 -42.33 64.60
N ILE A 373 -26.65 -41.11 64.30
CA ILE A 373 -27.30 -40.15 63.38
C ILE A 373 -26.52 -40.07 62.05
N PHE A 374 -27.21 -39.97 60.91
CA PHE A 374 -26.63 -39.82 59.57
C PHE A 374 -27.36 -38.73 58.75
N SER A 375 -26.76 -38.25 57.65
CA SER A 375 -27.43 -37.28 56.76
C SER A 375 -27.13 -37.51 55.28
N VAL A 376 -28.09 -37.15 54.41
CA VAL A 376 -27.99 -37.26 52.95
C VAL A 376 -28.40 -35.95 52.27
N LYS A 377 -27.62 -35.52 51.26
CA LYS A 377 -27.98 -34.42 50.35
C LYS A 377 -28.07 -34.97 48.93
N THR A 378 -29.12 -34.59 48.20
CA THR A 378 -29.34 -35.02 46.81
C THR A 378 -30.17 -34.00 46.04
N LYS A 379 -29.91 -33.84 44.72
CA LYS A 379 -30.74 -33.00 43.83
C LYS A 379 -32.11 -33.64 43.49
N SER A 380 -32.21 -34.97 43.57
CA SER A 380 -33.44 -35.73 43.29
C SER A 380 -33.87 -36.51 44.53
N PRO A 381 -35.16 -36.89 44.69
CA PRO A 381 -35.60 -37.64 45.87
C PRO A 381 -34.74 -38.87 46.18
N LEU A 382 -34.38 -39.06 47.46
CA LEU A 382 -33.65 -40.22 47.93
C LEU A 382 -34.52 -41.48 47.75
N GLN A 383 -34.00 -42.50 47.07
CA GLN A 383 -34.71 -43.76 46.83
C GLN A 383 -34.45 -44.78 47.94
N ARG A 384 -33.18 -45.00 48.32
CA ARG A 384 -32.79 -45.93 49.40
C ARG A 384 -31.39 -45.63 49.95
N ILE A 385 -31.07 -46.26 51.08
CA ILE A 385 -29.69 -46.38 51.60
C ILE A 385 -29.45 -47.86 51.92
N ASP A 386 -28.39 -48.42 51.36
CA ASP A 386 -27.98 -49.80 51.57
C ASP A 386 -26.86 -49.82 52.65
N TRP A 387 -27.03 -50.59 53.74
CA TRP A 387 -26.11 -50.63 54.90
C TRP A 387 -25.37 -51.97 55.01
N ASP A 388 -24.07 -51.93 55.35
CA ASP A 388 -23.26 -53.08 55.72
C ASP A 388 -22.81 -52.94 57.18
N ALA A 389 -23.13 -53.93 58.03
CA ALA A 389 -22.69 -54.01 59.42
C ALA A 389 -22.19 -55.42 59.78
N THR A 390 -21.61 -56.13 58.81
CA THR A 390 -21.33 -57.57 58.88
C THR A 390 -20.53 -57.99 60.12
N THR A 391 -19.54 -57.20 60.54
CA THR A 391 -18.68 -57.52 61.70
C THR A 391 -19.40 -57.41 63.04
N LEU A 392 -20.29 -56.42 63.19
CA LEU A 392 -21.09 -56.17 64.39
C LEU A 392 -22.15 -57.27 64.60
N VAL A 393 -22.83 -57.66 63.52
CA VAL A 393 -23.89 -58.68 63.55
C VAL A 393 -23.31 -60.06 63.84
N ALA A 394 -22.14 -60.39 63.27
CA ALA A 394 -21.45 -61.66 63.53
C ALA A 394 -21.05 -61.87 65.01
N ALA A 395 -20.90 -60.79 65.79
CA ALA A 395 -20.59 -60.84 67.22
C ALA A 395 -21.83 -60.90 68.13
N GLY A 396 -23.05 -60.85 67.57
CA GLY A 396 -24.31 -60.84 68.33
C GLY A 396 -24.92 -59.46 68.54
N GLY A 397 -24.37 -58.41 67.92
CA GLY A 397 -25.03 -57.10 67.84
C GLY A 397 -26.13 -57.07 66.77
N THR A 398 -26.91 -55.99 66.71
CA THR A 398 -27.90 -55.76 65.65
C THR A 398 -27.93 -54.29 65.25
N ILE A 399 -28.26 -54.00 63.98
CA ILE A 399 -28.48 -52.64 63.47
C ILE A 399 -29.88 -52.53 62.87
N THR A 400 -30.57 -51.43 63.15
CA THR A 400 -31.90 -51.13 62.60
C THR A 400 -32.00 -49.65 62.21
N GLN A 401 -32.40 -49.36 60.97
CA GLN A 401 -32.66 -47.98 60.55
C GLN A 401 -34.01 -47.50 61.09
N VAL A 402 -34.05 -46.30 61.66
CA VAL A 402 -35.23 -45.71 62.29
C VAL A 402 -35.41 -44.28 61.78
N GLY A 403 -36.13 -44.13 60.66
CA GLY A 403 -36.31 -42.85 59.97
C GLY A 403 -35.29 -42.61 58.86
N ASN A 404 -35.18 -41.36 58.41
CA ASN A 404 -34.34 -40.97 57.27
C ASN A 404 -32.96 -40.41 57.70
N ASP A 405 -32.65 -40.46 58.99
CA ASP A 405 -31.50 -39.79 59.62
C ASP A 405 -30.91 -40.55 60.82
N ARG A 406 -31.40 -41.75 61.17
CA ARG A 406 -30.94 -42.48 62.38
C ARG A 406 -30.89 -44.01 62.24
N LEU A 407 -29.92 -44.62 62.91
CA LEU A 407 -29.74 -46.06 63.13
C LEU A 407 -29.73 -46.34 64.64
N ASN A 408 -30.32 -47.45 65.08
CA ASN A 408 -30.18 -47.99 66.42
C ASN A 408 -29.30 -49.24 66.37
N VAL A 409 -28.33 -49.34 67.28
CA VAL A 409 -27.32 -50.40 67.35
C VAL A 409 -27.31 -51.07 68.73
N VAL A 410 -27.44 -52.40 68.79
CA VAL A 410 -27.31 -53.19 70.04
C VAL A 410 -25.90 -53.78 70.14
N LEU A 411 -25.27 -53.69 71.32
CA LEU A 411 -23.89 -54.13 71.56
C LEU A 411 -23.80 -55.62 72.00
N PRO A 412 -22.74 -56.34 71.60
CA PRO A 412 -22.47 -57.69 72.08
C PRO A 412 -21.85 -57.71 73.48
N ALA A 413 -21.74 -58.90 74.09
CA ALA A 413 -21.09 -59.10 75.39
C ALA A 413 -19.57 -58.85 75.33
N TYR A 414 -18.98 -58.36 76.43
CA TYR A 414 -17.52 -58.23 76.54
C TYR A 414 -16.83 -59.60 76.55
N GLN A 415 -15.86 -59.80 75.64
CA GLN A 415 -15.05 -61.01 75.57
C GLN A 415 -13.60 -60.73 76.01
N ALA A 416 -13.19 -61.35 77.13
CA ALA A 416 -11.87 -61.16 77.70
C ALA A 416 -10.75 -61.72 76.80
N GLY A 417 -9.86 -60.84 76.33
CA GLY A 417 -8.79 -61.19 75.37
C GLY A 417 -9.21 -61.12 73.90
N ARG A 418 -10.27 -60.38 73.57
CA ARG A 418 -10.56 -59.87 72.22
C ARG A 418 -10.72 -58.35 72.24
N ASP A 419 -10.64 -57.72 71.07
CA ASP A 419 -10.61 -56.26 70.97
C ASP A 419 -11.99 -55.60 71.21
N ASN A 420 -13.08 -56.35 71.01
CA ASN A 420 -14.47 -55.89 71.17
C ASN A 420 -14.82 -54.62 70.33
N LEU A 421 -14.14 -54.42 69.19
CA LEU A 421 -14.31 -53.31 68.24
C LEU A 421 -14.99 -53.75 66.94
N TYR A 422 -16.01 -53.03 66.47
CA TYR A 422 -16.83 -53.40 65.29
C TYR A 422 -17.01 -52.24 64.30
N HIS A 423 -17.23 -52.55 63.01
CA HIS A 423 -17.33 -51.58 61.89
C HIS A 423 -18.65 -51.69 61.10
N PHE A 424 -19.13 -50.57 60.53
CA PHE A 424 -20.25 -50.52 59.58
C PHE A 424 -20.13 -49.40 58.52
N ALA A 425 -20.90 -49.49 57.43
CA ALA A 425 -20.86 -48.61 56.26
C ALA A 425 -22.24 -48.45 55.59
N GLY A 426 -22.40 -47.44 54.73
CA GLY A 426 -23.64 -47.23 53.95
C GLY A 426 -23.45 -46.55 52.59
N VAL A 427 -24.39 -46.78 51.66
CA VAL A 427 -24.45 -46.18 50.32
C VAL A 427 -25.87 -45.69 50.01
N ALA A 428 -26.03 -44.39 49.76
CA ALA A 428 -27.30 -43.74 49.40
C ALA A 428 -27.49 -43.68 47.87
N TYR A 429 -28.73 -43.88 47.39
CA TYR A 429 -29.12 -43.82 45.97
C TYR A 429 -30.33 -42.91 45.75
N ASP A 430 -30.28 -41.98 44.78
CA ASP A 430 -31.45 -41.19 44.36
C ASP A 430 -32.36 -41.95 43.38
N VAL A 431 -33.57 -41.42 43.12
CA VAL A 431 -34.54 -42.01 42.18
C VAL A 431 -34.06 -42.07 40.72
N ASN A 432 -32.98 -41.35 40.38
CA ASN A 432 -32.37 -41.34 39.05
C ASN A 432 -31.14 -42.27 38.97
N GLY A 433 -30.82 -43.01 40.04
CA GLY A 433 -29.74 -43.98 40.09
C GLY A 433 -28.35 -43.41 40.43
N ASN A 434 -28.25 -42.14 40.84
CA ASN A 434 -26.99 -41.55 41.30
C ASN A 434 -26.72 -41.93 42.77
N SER A 435 -25.45 -41.98 43.21
CA SER A 435 -25.08 -42.56 44.52
C SER A 435 -23.92 -41.90 45.28
N GLY A 436 -23.87 -42.06 46.61
CA GLY A 436 -22.74 -41.64 47.49
C GLY A 436 -22.64 -42.45 48.79
N SER A 437 -21.46 -42.53 49.45
CA SER A 437 -21.15 -43.53 50.51
C SER A 437 -20.37 -43.01 51.75
N ALA A 438 -20.41 -43.72 52.90
CA ALA A 438 -19.72 -43.39 54.18
C ALA A 438 -19.50 -44.61 55.14
N THR A 439 -18.69 -44.49 56.24
CA THR A 439 -18.23 -45.58 57.17
C THR A 439 -18.05 -45.17 58.67
N ALA A 440 -18.08 -46.10 59.66
CA ALA A 440 -18.03 -45.85 61.14
C ALA A 440 -17.64 -47.07 62.09
N GLN A 441 -17.39 -46.86 63.43
CA GLN A 441 -16.87 -47.85 64.45
C GLN A 441 -17.50 -47.91 65.89
N ILE A 442 -17.39 -49.02 66.70
CA ILE A 442 -18.05 -49.27 68.06
C ILE A 442 -17.27 -50.18 69.12
N GLN A 443 -17.25 -49.95 70.48
CA GLN A 443 -16.37 -50.56 71.60
C GLN A 443 -16.97 -50.90 73.05
N VAL A 444 -16.29 -51.66 74.01
CA VAL A 444 -16.73 -52.22 75.38
C VAL A 444 -15.68 -52.30 76.64
N GLU A 445 -16.03 -52.62 77.95
CA GLU A 445 -15.37 -52.36 79.34
C GLU A 445 -15.31 -53.47 80.55
N VAL A 446 -14.65 -53.29 81.77
CA VAL A 446 -14.38 -54.26 82.98
C VAL A 446 -14.22 -53.66 84.50
N GLY A 447 -13.80 -54.38 85.63
CA GLY A 447 -13.64 -53.96 87.14
C GLY A 447 -12.89 -54.89 88.24
N ASP A 448 -12.96 -54.70 89.63
CA ASP A 448 -11.97 -54.28 90.79
C ASP A 448 -11.16 -55.17 91.88
N VAL A 449 -10.19 -54.56 92.69
CA VAL A 449 -9.30 -55.06 93.87
C VAL A 449 -8.74 -53.95 94.87
N SER A 450 -7.95 -54.26 95.94
CA SER A 450 -7.32 -53.34 96.96
C SER A 450 -5.82 -52.96 96.81
N ALA A 451 -5.41 -51.82 97.40
CA ALA A 451 -4.05 -51.23 97.32
C ALA A 451 -3.16 -51.35 98.58
N ASN A 452 -3.73 -51.28 99.79
CA ASN A 452 -2.95 -50.95 101.01
C ASN A 452 -1.99 -52.04 101.49
N THR A 453 -2.15 -53.26 100.98
CA THR A 453 -1.43 -54.48 101.38
C THR A 453 -0.34 -54.90 100.37
N THR A 454 -0.30 -54.26 99.19
CA THR A 454 0.57 -54.62 98.07
C THR A 454 1.96 -53.97 98.15
N LYS A 455 3.01 -54.67 97.69
CA LYS A 455 4.43 -54.19 97.71
C LYS A 455 5.08 -54.18 96.33
N VAL A 456 6.01 -53.24 96.08
CA VAL A 456 6.66 -53.03 94.77
C VAL A 456 8.16 -52.71 94.91
N SER A 457 9.01 -53.20 94.00
CA SER A 457 10.49 -52.95 93.98
C SER A 457 11.11 -53.17 92.59
N ALA A 458 12.28 -52.59 92.30
CA ALA A 458 12.97 -52.71 91.00
C ALA A 458 14.52 -52.71 91.07
N THR A 459 15.22 -53.25 90.07
CA THR A 459 16.71 -53.26 89.99
C THR A 459 17.22 -53.49 88.55
N PRO A 460 18.23 -52.73 88.04
CA PRO A 460 18.82 -51.50 88.61
C PRO A 460 17.88 -50.29 88.47
N THR A 461 18.22 -49.16 89.10
CA THR A 461 17.38 -47.94 89.10
C THR A 461 17.87 -46.82 88.17
N THR A 462 18.88 -47.09 87.33
CA THR A 462 19.40 -46.16 86.32
C THR A 462 19.73 -46.90 85.01
N LEU A 463 19.39 -46.34 83.85
CA LEU A 463 19.55 -46.93 82.51
C LEU A 463 20.08 -45.91 81.48
N LEU A 464 20.47 -46.37 80.29
CA LEU A 464 20.62 -45.52 79.10
C LEU A 464 19.28 -45.45 78.35
N ALA A 465 18.97 -44.29 77.77
CA ALA A 465 17.75 -44.04 77.00
C ALA A 465 17.88 -44.50 75.54
N ASP A 466 18.27 -45.77 75.35
CA ASP A 466 18.61 -46.38 74.05
C ASP A 466 17.51 -47.31 73.49
N GLY A 467 16.35 -47.36 74.15
CA GLY A 467 15.26 -48.29 73.81
C GLY A 467 15.56 -49.77 74.08
N LYS A 468 16.68 -50.11 74.74
CA LYS A 468 17.20 -51.50 74.85
C LYS A 468 17.68 -51.88 76.26
N SER A 469 18.18 -50.94 77.03
CA SER A 469 18.64 -51.15 78.42
C SER A 469 17.49 -51.62 79.31
N THR A 470 17.71 -52.50 80.29
CA THR A 470 16.61 -53.13 81.05
C THR A 470 16.76 -53.11 82.57
N SER A 471 15.62 -53.02 83.28
CA SER A 471 15.48 -53.18 84.73
C SER A 471 14.35 -54.16 85.07
N THR A 472 14.48 -54.92 86.16
CA THR A 472 13.45 -55.88 86.61
C THR A 472 12.60 -55.29 87.72
N LEU A 473 11.28 -55.29 87.54
CA LEU A 473 10.24 -54.87 88.50
C LEU A 473 9.58 -56.10 89.14
N LYS A 474 9.27 -56.02 90.44
CA LYS A 474 8.56 -57.05 91.23
C LYS A 474 7.40 -56.43 92.00
N VAL A 475 6.22 -57.05 91.93
CA VAL A 475 4.95 -56.64 92.58
C VAL A 475 4.37 -57.82 93.37
N GLU A 476 3.94 -57.59 94.61
CA GLU A 476 3.36 -58.60 95.49
C GLU A 476 1.93 -58.17 95.86
N LEU A 477 0.93 -58.76 95.20
CA LEU A 477 -0.49 -58.38 95.16
C LEU A 477 -1.36 -59.08 96.21
N PHE A 478 -2.16 -58.30 96.93
CA PHE A 478 -3.06 -58.82 97.98
C PHE A 478 -4.43 -58.12 97.97
N ASP A 479 -5.47 -58.81 98.44
CA ASP A 479 -6.78 -58.20 98.73
C ASP A 479 -6.79 -57.45 100.08
N ASP A 480 -7.93 -56.84 100.44
CA ASP A 480 -8.12 -56.16 101.73
C ASP A 480 -7.99 -57.11 102.95
N ALA A 481 -8.17 -58.40 102.75
CA ALA A 481 -7.99 -59.44 103.77
C ALA A 481 -6.57 -60.04 103.76
N SER A 482 -5.64 -59.45 102.99
CA SER A 482 -4.25 -59.89 102.80
C SER A 482 -4.06 -61.27 102.17
N ASN A 483 -5.05 -61.77 101.41
CA ASN A 483 -4.90 -62.98 100.60
C ASN A 483 -4.25 -62.65 99.24
N PRO A 484 -3.37 -63.51 98.71
CA PRO A 484 -2.77 -63.31 97.39
C PRO A 484 -3.83 -63.41 96.28
N VAL A 485 -3.96 -62.36 95.46
CA VAL A 485 -4.91 -62.35 94.33
C VAL A 485 -4.23 -62.93 93.09
N GLY A 486 -4.29 -64.26 92.95
CA GLY A 486 -3.64 -65.01 91.87
C GLY A 486 -4.48 -65.17 90.59
N GLY A 487 -3.83 -65.49 89.48
CA GLY A 487 -4.46 -65.65 88.16
C GLY A 487 -4.82 -64.33 87.47
N MET A 488 -4.34 -63.20 88.01
CA MET A 488 -4.77 -61.86 87.65
C MET A 488 -3.78 -61.11 86.76
N THR A 489 -2.89 -61.82 86.04
CA THR A 489 -1.97 -61.26 85.04
C THR A 489 -2.63 -60.31 84.02
N LYS A 490 -3.92 -60.50 83.72
CA LYS A 490 -4.68 -59.59 82.82
C LYS A 490 -5.30 -58.37 83.51
N SER A 491 -5.41 -58.39 84.84
CA SER A 491 -5.97 -57.32 85.67
C SER A 491 -4.92 -56.50 86.41
N LEU A 492 -3.71 -57.05 86.60
CA LEU A 492 -2.52 -56.29 86.99
C LEU A 492 -1.92 -55.61 85.76
N SER A 493 -1.89 -54.29 85.80
CA SER A 493 -1.19 -53.42 84.86
C SER A 493 -0.19 -52.53 85.61
N ALA A 494 0.53 -51.69 84.89
CA ALA A 494 1.19 -50.54 85.49
C ALA A 494 1.07 -49.34 84.55
N SER A 495 0.75 -48.18 85.10
CA SER A 495 0.95 -46.91 84.41
C SER A 495 2.42 -46.52 84.56
N LEU A 496 3.10 -46.33 83.43
CA LEU A 496 4.40 -45.65 83.39
C LEU A 496 4.11 -44.16 83.22
N ASP A 497 4.58 -43.35 84.18
CA ASP A 497 4.53 -41.90 84.11
C ASP A 497 5.96 -41.41 83.87
N GLU A 498 6.26 -41.11 82.60
CA GLU A 498 7.56 -40.57 82.20
C GLU A 498 7.57 -39.05 82.37
N THR A 499 8.64 -38.49 82.91
CA THR A 499 8.85 -37.05 82.84
C THR A 499 9.04 -36.63 81.39
N ALA A 500 7.99 -36.08 80.80
CA ALA A 500 7.95 -35.72 79.39
C ALA A 500 9.11 -34.80 79.01
N PHE A 501 9.84 -35.16 77.95
CA PHE A 501 10.95 -34.34 77.47
C PHE A 501 10.45 -32.96 77.02
N ALA A 502 10.70 -31.93 77.83
CA ALA A 502 10.26 -30.56 77.59
C ALA A 502 11.12 -29.84 76.54
N GLY A 503 11.26 -30.44 75.36
CA GLY A 503 12.03 -29.92 74.23
C GLY A 503 11.20 -29.90 72.96
N LYS A 504 10.58 -28.75 72.65
CA LYS A 504 10.14 -28.48 71.28
C LYS A 504 11.38 -28.24 70.42
N SER A 505 11.92 -29.31 69.83
CA SER A 505 12.94 -29.20 68.79
C SER A 505 12.44 -28.31 67.64
N MET A 506 13.32 -27.48 67.09
CA MET A 506 13.00 -26.65 65.93
C MET A 506 12.94 -27.52 64.66
N GLY A 507 11.77 -28.08 64.40
CA GLY A 507 11.43 -28.68 63.09
C GLY A 507 12.01 -30.06 62.78
N ILE A 508 12.84 -30.64 63.66
CA ILE A 508 13.37 -31.99 63.44
C ILE A 508 12.29 -33.02 63.73
N ASN A 509 11.77 -33.65 62.68
CA ASN A 509 11.01 -34.89 62.80
C ASN A 509 12.00 -36.01 63.14
N SER A 510 12.06 -36.42 64.42
CA SER A 510 12.77 -37.64 64.83
C SER A 510 12.28 -38.81 63.97
N ALA A 511 13.19 -39.45 63.22
CA ALA A 511 12.81 -40.49 62.26
C ALA A 511 12.30 -41.78 62.93
N GLU A 512 12.73 -42.04 64.17
CA GLU A 512 12.13 -43.07 65.02
C GLU A 512 11.06 -42.45 65.93
N ALA A 513 9.90 -43.10 65.98
CA ALA A 513 8.84 -42.74 66.91
C ALA A 513 9.36 -42.82 68.36
N PRO A 514 8.76 -42.07 69.31
CA PRO A 514 9.01 -42.30 70.73
C PRO A 514 8.79 -43.78 71.04
N ILE A 515 9.85 -44.46 71.48
CA ILE A 515 9.75 -45.75 72.16
C ILE A 515 9.63 -45.38 73.64
N PRO A 516 8.41 -45.35 74.22
CA PRO A 516 8.27 -45.17 75.66
C PRO A 516 8.91 -46.37 76.37
N ALA A 517 9.33 -46.18 77.62
CA ALA A 517 9.86 -47.25 78.43
C ALA A 517 8.80 -48.34 78.55
N LYS A 518 9.14 -49.53 78.07
CA LYS A 518 8.19 -50.61 77.90
C LYS A 518 8.32 -51.59 79.05
N LEU A 519 7.32 -51.62 79.92
CA LEU A 519 7.16 -52.72 80.85
C LEU A 519 6.64 -53.97 80.11
N SER A 520 7.23 -55.13 80.36
CA SER A 520 6.69 -56.40 79.88
C SER A 520 5.35 -56.70 80.54
N ALA A 521 4.63 -57.71 80.04
CA ALA A 521 3.52 -58.29 80.80
C ALA A 521 4.01 -58.79 82.16
N PHE A 522 3.12 -58.74 83.16
CA PHE A 522 3.36 -59.27 84.49
C PHE A 522 3.22 -60.79 84.51
N GLU A 523 4.34 -61.50 84.65
CA GLU A 523 4.33 -62.95 84.85
C GLU A 523 4.17 -63.28 86.34
N GLU A 524 3.18 -64.10 86.67
CA GLU A 524 2.98 -64.60 88.03
C GLU A 524 4.02 -65.71 88.31
N VAL A 525 5.09 -65.34 89.00
CA VAL A 525 6.22 -66.24 89.32
C VAL A 525 5.90 -67.18 90.50
N SER A 526 4.92 -66.80 91.33
CA SER A 526 4.28 -67.63 92.36
C SER A 526 2.97 -66.96 92.78
N PRO A 527 1.97 -67.67 93.35
CA PRO A 527 0.67 -67.09 93.70
C PRO A 527 0.73 -65.73 94.42
N GLY A 528 0.20 -64.69 93.79
CA GLY A 528 0.22 -63.31 94.29
C GLY A 528 1.53 -62.52 94.07
N ILE A 529 2.58 -63.12 93.50
CA ILE A 529 3.85 -62.44 93.19
C ILE A 529 4.07 -62.39 91.69
N TYR A 530 4.24 -61.17 91.18
CA TYR A 530 4.30 -60.85 89.77
C TYR A 530 5.62 -60.14 89.45
N GLN A 531 6.23 -60.46 88.31
CA GLN A 531 7.44 -59.80 87.81
C GLN A 531 7.21 -59.25 86.40
N ALA A 532 7.88 -58.14 86.10
CA ALA A 532 7.94 -57.60 84.75
C ALA A 532 9.31 -56.95 84.49
N THR A 533 9.75 -56.93 83.23
CA THR A 533 10.99 -56.26 82.82
C THR A 533 10.64 -54.91 82.22
N LEU A 534 11.14 -53.82 82.79
CA LEU A 534 11.19 -52.52 82.14
C LEU A 534 12.31 -52.55 81.10
N THR A 535 11.99 -52.28 79.85
CA THR A 535 12.96 -51.83 78.85
C THR A 535 12.93 -50.30 78.83
N ALA A 536 14.11 -49.68 78.77
CA ALA A 536 14.27 -48.24 78.70
C ALA A 536 13.49 -47.64 77.52
N SER A 537 13.13 -46.36 77.65
CA SER A 537 12.66 -45.57 76.51
C SER A 537 13.83 -45.27 75.56
N ASN A 538 13.54 -44.71 74.38
CA ASN A 538 14.55 -43.99 73.60
C ASN A 538 14.64 -42.49 73.96
N ARG A 539 14.09 -42.09 75.13
CA ARG A 539 14.02 -40.69 75.59
C ARG A 539 14.59 -40.48 76.98
N ALA A 540 15.65 -39.67 77.09
CA ALA A 540 16.27 -39.37 78.38
C ALA A 540 15.29 -38.68 79.34
N GLY A 541 15.36 -39.00 80.64
CA GLY A 541 14.40 -38.56 81.64
C GLY A 541 14.18 -39.60 82.73
N SER A 542 13.13 -39.45 83.53
CA SER A 542 12.79 -40.36 84.63
C SER A 542 11.43 -41.02 84.42
N VAL A 543 11.28 -42.27 84.85
CA VAL A 543 10.05 -43.06 84.70
C VAL A 543 9.57 -43.52 86.07
N LEU A 544 8.41 -43.01 86.50
CA LEU A 544 7.68 -43.49 87.66
C LEU A 544 6.74 -44.62 87.24
N ILE A 545 7.07 -45.84 87.63
CA ILE A 545 6.21 -47.01 87.42
C ILE A 545 5.23 -47.10 88.58
N THR A 546 3.93 -46.99 88.30
CA THR A 546 2.85 -47.19 89.28
C THR A 546 2.01 -48.41 88.88
N PRO A 547 2.25 -49.59 89.49
CA PRO A 547 1.40 -50.76 89.29
C PRO A 547 -0.06 -50.47 89.69
N ARG A 548 -0.99 -51.12 89.01
CA ARG A 548 -2.43 -50.95 89.18
C ARG A 548 -3.11 -52.30 89.08
N PHE A 549 -4.05 -52.59 89.97
CA PHE A 549 -5.00 -53.68 89.73
C PHE A 549 -6.33 -53.07 89.35
N ASN A 550 -6.78 -53.32 88.12
CA ASN A 550 -7.88 -52.58 87.51
C ASN A 550 -7.65 -51.06 87.69
N ASP A 551 -8.61 -50.32 88.25
CA ASP A 551 -8.46 -48.87 88.47
C ASP A 551 -7.69 -48.49 89.76
N VAL A 552 -7.41 -49.45 90.63
CA VAL A 552 -6.82 -49.21 91.96
C VAL A 552 -5.29 -49.14 91.88
N ALA A 553 -4.75 -47.96 92.22
CA ALA A 553 -3.33 -47.68 92.21
C ALA A 553 -2.58 -48.30 93.40
N LEU A 554 -1.50 -49.00 93.08
CA LEU A 554 -0.61 -49.68 94.02
C LEU A 554 0.66 -48.79 94.21
N PRO A 555 1.52 -49.02 95.22
CA PRO A 555 2.70 -48.19 95.45
C PRO A 555 3.68 -48.17 94.26
N GLY A 556 4.16 -46.97 93.86
CA GLY A 556 5.04 -46.80 92.70
C GLY A 556 6.55 -46.74 93.00
N ILE A 557 7.37 -46.78 91.94
CA ILE A 557 8.85 -46.71 92.00
C ILE A 557 9.44 -45.99 90.77
N THR A 558 10.50 -45.20 90.96
CA THR A 558 11.14 -44.39 89.90
C THR A 558 12.46 -44.98 89.40
N ILE A 559 12.73 -44.85 88.09
CA ILE A 559 13.98 -45.24 87.40
C ILE A 559 14.45 -44.07 86.51
N GLU A 560 15.74 -43.74 86.54
CA GLU A 560 16.36 -42.65 85.75
C GLU A 560 16.99 -43.16 84.43
N GLN A 561 16.99 -42.34 83.37
CA GLN A 561 17.46 -42.69 82.03
C GLN A 561 18.25 -41.55 81.36
N ASN A 562 19.49 -41.82 80.92
CA ASN A 562 20.40 -40.80 80.36
C ASN A 562 20.58 -40.90 78.83
N ALA A 563 20.82 -39.76 78.16
CA ALA A 563 21.16 -39.69 76.73
C ALA A 563 22.60 -40.16 76.44
N ASP A 564 22.90 -40.47 75.17
CA ASP A 564 24.23 -40.93 74.74
C ASP A 564 25.07 -39.84 74.02
N ASP A 565 25.94 -39.18 74.77
CA ASP A 565 26.87 -38.17 74.25
C ASP A 565 27.79 -38.69 73.12
N ALA A 566 28.07 -40.01 73.07
CA ALA A 566 29.02 -40.57 72.12
C ALA A 566 28.46 -40.68 70.68
N SER A 567 27.14 -40.74 70.52
CA SER A 567 26.48 -40.87 69.22
C SER A 567 25.94 -39.56 68.65
N GLY A 568 26.35 -38.41 69.20
CA GLY A 568 25.88 -37.09 68.80
C GLY A 568 25.98 -36.77 67.30
N HIS A 569 24.90 -36.30 66.70
CA HIS A 569 24.82 -35.93 65.28
C HIS A 569 23.94 -34.69 65.05
N ILE A 570 24.05 -34.13 63.84
CA ILE A 570 23.19 -33.07 63.32
C ILE A 570 22.27 -33.71 62.29
N ASP A 571 20.96 -33.77 62.60
CA ASP A 571 19.95 -34.34 61.71
C ASP A 571 19.75 -33.54 60.41
N ALA A 572 19.19 -34.18 59.39
CA ALA A 572 18.80 -33.49 58.16
C ALA A 572 17.70 -32.45 58.45
N GLY A 573 18.02 -31.16 58.25
CA GLY A 573 17.14 -30.04 58.62
C GLY A 573 17.30 -29.55 60.06
N ALA A 574 18.26 -30.06 60.83
CA ALA A 574 18.57 -29.59 62.19
C ALA A 574 19.39 -28.29 62.22
N LEU A 575 20.03 -27.92 61.11
CA LEU A 575 20.73 -26.67 60.89
C LEU A 575 19.83 -25.76 60.03
N LEU A 576 19.38 -24.64 60.60
CA LEU A 576 18.37 -23.76 60.01
C LEU A 576 18.80 -22.30 60.07
N ALA A 577 18.46 -21.55 59.02
CA ALA A 577 18.48 -20.09 59.07
C ALA A 577 17.30 -19.62 59.95
N VAL A 578 17.62 -18.98 61.08
CA VAL A 578 16.66 -18.41 62.04
C VAL A 578 16.32 -16.97 61.66
N VAL A 579 17.31 -16.23 61.14
CA VAL A 579 17.15 -14.92 60.48
C VAL A 579 17.95 -14.97 59.19
N ASP A 580 17.30 -14.62 58.08
CA ASP A 580 17.87 -14.65 56.74
C ASP A 580 17.44 -13.40 55.93
N ASN A 581 18.16 -13.08 54.85
CA ASN A 581 17.93 -11.92 53.97
C ASN A 581 18.23 -10.56 54.64
N SER A 582 19.13 -10.52 55.62
CA SER A 582 19.63 -9.27 56.23
C SER A 582 20.35 -8.37 55.21
N VAL A 583 20.36 -7.06 55.46
CA VAL A 583 21.08 -6.11 54.59
C VAL A 583 22.60 -6.26 54.73
N ALA A 584 23.30 -6.14 53.61
CA ALA A 584 24.75 -6.22 53.49
C ALA A 584 25.44 -4.93 53.98
N ASP A 585 25.32 -4.60 55.27
CA ASP A 585 25.81 -3.36 55.88
C ASP A 585 26.89 -3.54 56.97
N ASN A 586 27.36 -4.78 57.15
CA ASN A 586 28.31 -5.21 58.19
C ASN A 586 27.84 -4.94 59.63
N LYS A 587 26.52 -4.85 59.85
CA LYS A 587 25.91 -4.62 61.17
C LYS A 587 24.66 -5.47 61.39
N THR A 588 23.86 -5.69 60.34
CA THR A 588 22.60 -6.43 60.39
C THR A 588 22.88 -7.92 60.29
N GLU A 589 22.42 -8.67 61.29
CA GLU A 589 22.84 -10.04 61.55
C GLU A 589 21.85 -11.07 60.99
N ASN A 590 22.34 -11.94 60.10
CA ASN A 590 21.69 -13.22 59.83
C ASN A 590 22.04 -14.21 60.95
N GLN A 591 21.08 -15.02 61.38
CA GLN A 591 21.26 -15.98 62.47
C GLN A 591 21.06 -17.41 61.96
N VAL A 592 22.00 -18.30 62.28
CA VAL A 592 21.88 -19.73 62.04
C VAL A 592 21.82 -20.46 63.38
N GLY A 593 20.83 -21.34 63.53
CA GLY A 593 20.66 -22.21 64.67
C GLY A 593 20.87 -23.67 64.28
N VAL A 594 21.52 -24.43 65.16
CA VAL A 594 21.65 -25.89 65.05
C VAL A 594 21.09 -26.54 66.31
N THR A 595 20.42 -27.67 66.15
CA THR A 595 20.09 -28.58 67.26
C THR A 595 20.88 -29.87 67.07
N ILE A 596 21.46 -30.41 68.15
CA ILE A 596 22.29 -31.60 68.14
C ILE A 596 21.70 -32.64 69.08
N THR A 597 21.61 -33.86 68.57
CA THR A 597 20.90 -35.00 69.17
C THR A 597 21.81 -36.22 69.22
N ASP A 598 21.56 -37.16 70.14
CA ASP A 598 22.10 -38.53 70.02
C ASP A 598 21.41 -39.29 68.88
N ALA A 599 21.91 -40.48 68.54
CA ALA A 599 21.42 -41.28 67.41
C ALA A 599 19.91 -41.60 67.42
N VAL A 600 19.20 -41.41 68.54
CA VAL A 600 17.75 -41.65 68.69
C VAL A 600 16.93 -40.36 68.89
N GLY A 601 17.58 -39.19 68.90
CA GLY A 601 16.91 -37.88 68.90
C GLY A 601 16.86 -37.17 70.25
N ASN A 602 17.64 -37.57 71.26
CA ASN A 602 17.73 -36.85 72.53
C ASN A 602 18.70 -35.67 72.40
N PRO A 603 18.32 -34.43 72.78
CA PRO A 603 19.22 -33.29 72.63
C PRO A 603 20.40 -33.37 73.60
N LEU A 604 21.60 -33.16 73.08
CA LEU A 604 22.84 -33.28 73.84
C LEU A 604 23.33 -31.90 74.31
N SER A 605 23.39 -31.71 75.63
CA SER A 605 23.85 -30.46 76.25
C SER A 605 25.37 -30.35 76.29
N ASN A 606 25.91 -29.13 76.30
CA ASN A 606 27.34 -28.82 76.42
C ASN A 606 28.23 -29.40 75.31
N MET A 607 27.66 -29.85 74.18
CA MET A 607 28.38 -30.39 73.04
C MET A 607 29.05 -29.29 72.23
N GLY A 608 30.34 -29.46 71.93
CA GLY A 608 31.13 -28.50 71.15
C GLY A 608 30.77 -28.51 69.65
N VAL A 609 30.43 -27.34 69.13
CA VAL A 609 30.10 -27.08 67.72
C VAL A 609 31.13 -26.12 67.13
N ASN A 610 31.72 -26.49 66.01
CA ASN A 610 32.57 -25.64 65.19
C ASN A 610 31.80 -25.20 63.94
N PHE A 611 31.56 -23.90 63.82
CA PHE A 611 30.99 -23.27 62.64
C PHE A 611 32.10 -22.80 61.69
N SER A 612 31.82 -22.82 60.39
CA SER A 612 32.63 -22.15 59.37
C SER A 612 31.74 -21.48 58.31
N LEU A 613 32.22 -20.37 57.74
CA LEU A 613 31.52 -19.54 56.76
C LEU A 613 32.25 -19.60 55.42
N SER A 614 31.51 -19.55 54.31
CA SER A 614 32.07 -19.22 52.98
C SER A 614 32.11 -17.71 52.75
N GLY A 615 32.77 -17.29 51.67
CA GLY A 615 32.69 -15.90 51.18
C GLY A 615 33.51 -14.90 52.00
N ALA A 616 33.04 -13.66 52.07
CA ALA A 616 33.63 -12.55 52.80
C ALA A 616 33.03 -12.37 54.22
N ALA A 617 31.96 -13.09 54.53
CA ALA A 617 31.19 -12.97 55.76
C ALA A 617 32.00 -13.19 57.03
N THR A 618 31.60 -12.48 58.09
CA THR A 618 32.27 -12.52 59.39
C THR A 618 31.28 -12.79 60.53
N VAL A 619 31.79 -13.21 61.68
CA VAL A 619 30.97 -13.48 62.86
C VAL A 619 30.51 -12.18 63.51
N ALA A 620 29.23 -12.11 63.84
CA ALA A 620 28.65 -10.95 64.49
C ALA A 620 29.21 -10.71 65.91
N PRO A 621 29.31 -9.44 66.38
CA PRO A 621 29.79 -9.14 67.73
C PRO A 621 28.99 -9.87 68.82
N GLY A 622 29.66 -10.70 69.62
CA GLY A 622 29.03 -11.51 70.67
C GLY A 622 28.73 -12.96 70.28
N SER A 623 28.85 -13.30 68.99
CA SER A 623 28.86 -14.69 68.50
C SER A 623 30.28 -15.26 68.40
N SER A 624 30.40 -16.58 68.21
CA SER A 624 31.68 -17.29 68.08
C SER A 624 31.58 -18.42 67.06
N LEU A 625 32.67 -18.72 66.33
CA LEU A 625 32.76 -19.93 65.51
C LEU A 625 32.82 -21.22 66.37
N ASN A 626 33.21 -21.13 67.63
CA ASN A 626 33.22 -22.26 68.56
C ASN A 626 32.26 -21.97 69.70
N VAL A 627 31.20 -22.78 69.82
CA VAL A 627 30.17 -22.66 70.84
C VAL A 627 29.80 -24.04 71.38
N THR A 628 29.21 -24.10 72.57
CA THR A 628 28.64 -25.32 73.13
C THR A 628 27.12 -25.26 73.11
N THR A 629 26.45 -26.40 72.97
CA THR A 629 24.99 -26.48 73.06
C THR A 629 24.46 -26.18 74.47
N ASP A 630 23.25 -25.65 74.54
CA ASP A 630 22.50 -25.48 75.78
C ASP A 630 21.80 -26.77 76.24
N ASN A 631 21.02 -26.71 77.32
CA ASN A 631 20.28 -27.85 77.87
C ASN A 631 19.16 -28.38 76.95
N GLN A 632 18.90 -27.74 75.80
CA GLN A 632 17.97 -28.20 74.76
C GLN A 632 18.72 -28.70 73.52
N GLY A 633 20.05 -28.87 73.60
CA GLY A 633 20.89 -29.29 72.48
C GLY A 633 21.07 -28.23 71.41
N GLN A 634 20.72 -26.96 71.69
CA GLN A 634 20.75 -25.88 70.71
C GLN A 634 22.03 -25.06 70.80
N ALA A 635 22.57 -24.69 69.64
CA ALA A 635 23.65 -23.71 69.50
C ALA A 635 23.30 -22.73 68.37
N LYS A 636 23.82 -21.50 68.44
CA LYS A 636 23.51 -20.43 67.47
C LYS A 636 24.77 -19.65 67.11
N ILE A 637 24.78 -19.11 65.89
CA ILE A 637 25.79 -18.17 65.41
C ILE A 637 25.12 -17.01 64.65
N GLY A 638 25.52 -15.79 65.00
CA GLY A 638 25.26 -14.58 64.25
C GLY A 638 26.35 -14.32 63.20
N VAL A 639 25.93 -13.95 62.00
CA VAL A 639 26.79 -13.67 60.83
C VAL A 639 26.45 -12.29 60.29
N ILE A 640 27.47 -11.53 59.89
CA ILE A 640 27.36 -10.20 59.25
C ILE A 640 28.25 -10.13 58.01
N ASP A 641 27.80 -9.40 57.00
CA ASP A 641 28.59 -9.08 55.80
C ASP A 641 28.30 -7.65 55.30
N LYS A 642 29.26 -7.07 54.58
CA LYS A 642 29.15 -5.84 53.78
C LYS A 642 28.84 -6.11 52.29
N THR A 643 29.08 -7.33 51.85
CA THR A 643 28.93 -7.80 50.47
C THR A 643 27.58 -8.49 50.36
N ALA A 644 26.80 -8.15 49.34
CA ALA A 644 25.57 -8.87 49.05
C ALA A 644 25.90 -10.19 48.34
N GLU A 645 25.88 -11.30 49.08
CA GLU A 645 26.21 -12.64 48.57
C GLU A 645 25.44 -13.76 49.29
N GLU A 646 25.51 -14.97 48.72
CA GLU A 646 25.10 -16.21 49.36
C GLU A 646 26.24 -16.76 50.23
N VAL A 647 25.97 -16.95 51.52
CA VAL A 647 26.94 -17.45 52.51
C VAL A 647 26.51 -18.82 52.96
N THR A 648 27.35 -19.83 52.71
CA THR A 648 27.17 -21.18 53.25
C THR A 648 27.73 -21.24 54.66
N VAL A 649 26.87 -21.51 55.64
CA VAL A 649 27.24 -21.78 57.03
C VAL A 649 27.30 -23.28 57.24
N THR A 650 28.46 -23.79 57.64
CA THR A 650 28.68 -25.21 57.97
C THR A 650 28.79 -25.35 59.48
N ALA A 651 28.05 -26.28 60.09
CA ALA A 651 28.22 -26.68 61.49
C ALA A 651 28.85 -28.07 61.55
N LYS A 652 29.85 -28.27 62.42
CA LYS A 652 30.60 -29.53 62.54
C LYS A 652 30.86 -29.91 64.00
N LEU A 653 30.69 -31.19 64.32
CA LEU A 653 30.95 -31.81 65.62
C LEU A 653 32.36 -32.43 65.68
N ALA A 654 32.85 -32.65 66.90
CA ALA A 654 34.16 -33.24 67.16
C ALA A 654 34.33 -34.67 66.59
N ASN A 655 33.24 -35.44 66.49
CA ASN A 655 33.24 -36.78 65.88
C ASN A 655 33.23 -36.75 64.33
N GLY A 656 33.19 -35.57 63.72
CA GLY A 656 33.24 -35.37 62.27
C GLY A 656 31.90 -35.22 61.58
N ASN A 657 30.77 -35.42 62.27
CA ASN A 657 29.44 -35.16 61.72
C ASN A 657 29.27 -33.64 61.40
N SER A 658 28.61 -33.31 60.29
CA SER A 658 28.44 -31.92 59.85
C SER A 658 27.22 -31.71 58.96
N ALA A 659 26.63 -30.51 59.01
CA ALA A 659 25.57 -30.06 58.12
C ALA A 659 25.86 -28.65 57.57
N THR A 660 25.17 -28.26 56.49
CA THR A 660 25.32 -26.96 55.82
C THR A 660 23.96 -26.29 55.56
N VAL A 661 23.89 -24.97 55.71
CA VAL A 661 22.74 -24.13 55.32
C VAL A 661 23.24 -22.89 54.58
N VAL A 662 22.46 -22.36 53.63
CA VAL A 662 22.77 -21.11 52.93
C VAL A 662 21.93 -19.99 53.54
N ILE A 663 22.56 -18.83 53.76
CA ILE A 663 21.93 -17.57 54.12
C ILE A 663 22.31 -16.49 53.10
N HIS A 664 21.48 -15.46 52.97
CA HIS A 664 21.54 -14.44 51.93
C HIS A 664 21.76 -13.07 52.57
N PHE A 665 22.75 -12.32 52.07
CA PHE A 665 22.89 -10.89 52.38
C PHE A 665 22.40 -10.06 51.19
N MET A 666 21.44 -9.17 51.45
CA MET A 666 20.74 -8.39 50.43
C MET A 666 21.33 -6.98 50.30
N PRO A 667 21.44 -6.40 49.08
CA PRO A 667 21.85 -5.00 48.91
C PRO A 667 20.90 -4.03 49.61
N ASP A 668 21.44 -2.94 50.17
CA ASP A 668 20.62 -1.95 50.89
C ASP A 668 19.86 -1.02 49.94
N SER A 669 18.60 -1.37 49.65
CA SER A 669 17.69 -0.53 48.87
C SER A 669 17.42 0.87 49.45
N ALA A 670 17.64 1.11 50.75
CA ALA A 670 17.43 2.42 51.37
C ALA A 670 18.60 3.40 51.13
N THR A 671 19.79 2.89 50.78
CA THR A 671 20.95 3.71 50.35
C THR A 671 21.25 3.63 48.85
N ALA A 672 20.41 2.92 48.08
CA ALA A 672 20.49 2.85 46.63
C ALA A 672 20.51 4.24 45.95
N ASP A 673 21.56 4.48 45.17
CA ASP A 673 21.79 5.73 44.43
C ASP A 673 22.49 5.47 43.09
N MET A 674 22.41 6.45 42.18
CA MET A 674 23.11 6.44 40.90
C MET A 674 24.31 7.38 40.91
N GLN A 675 25.46 6.89 40.48
CA GLN A 675 26.64 7.74 40.29
C GLN A 675 26.45 8.70 39.11
N LYS A 676 27.03 9.90 39.20
CA LYS A 676 26.86 10.98 38.21
C LYS A 676 27.22 10.58 36.78
N ASP A 677 28.21 9.71 36.61
CA ASP A 677 28.66 9.16 35.32
C ASP A 677 28.17 7.70 35.11
N GLY A 678 27.22 7.24 35.94
CA GLY A 678 26.69 5.88 35.95
C GLY A 678 25.66 5.60 34.85
N VAL A 679 25.49 6.49 33.88
CA VAL A 679 24.60 6.32 32.71
C VAL A 679 25.42 6.36 31.43
N THR A 680 25.38 5.27 30.67
CA THR A 680 26.11 5.10 29.41
C THR A 680 25.15 4.83 28.25
N VAL A 681 25.65 4.95 27.02
CA VAL A 681 24.90 4.62 25.79
C VAL A 681 25.81 3.85 24.84
N ASP A 682 25.27 2.85 24.16
CA ASP A 682 26.00 2.01 23.20
C ASP A 682 26.32 2.70 21.86
N LYS A 683 25.50 3.69 21.46
CA LYS A 683 25.54 4.31 20.13
C LYS A 683 25.19 5.80 20.19
N GLN A 684 26.00 6.65 19.56
CA GLN A 684 25.82 8.12 19.56
C GLN A 684 25.28 8.72 18.26
N MET A 685 25.34 8.01 17.13
CA MET A 685 24.84 8.46 15.83
C MET A 685 23.82 7.45 15.30
N LEU A 686 22.61 7.90 14.97
CA LEU A 686 21.50 7.03 14.56
C LEU A 686 20.79 7.56 13.31
N ILE A 687 20.08 6.67 12.63
CA ILE A 687 19.19 7.03 11.53
C ILE A 687 17.77 7.27 12.08
N ALA A 688 17.12 8.35 11.66
CA ALA A 688 15.78 8.77 12.07
C ALA A 688 14.66 7.91 11.42
N ASN A 689 14.78 6.58 11.47
CA ASN A 689 13.88 5.63 10.79
C ASN A 689 13.13 4.69 11.73
N ASN A 690 13.14 4.94 13.04
CA ASN A 690 12.50 4.14 14.10
C ASN A 690 13.02 2.68 14.26
N ALA A 691 13.79 2.17 13.30
CA ALA A 691 14.41 0.85 13.32
C ALA A 691 15.80 0.88 13.98
N ASP A 692 16.57 1.93 13.74
CA ASP A 692 17.84 2.18 14.43
C ASP A 692 17.61 2.63 15.89
N LYS A 693 18.41 2.11 16.83
CA LYS A 693 18.19 2.28 18.28
C LYS A 693 19.50 2.45 19.04
N ALA A 694 19.44 3.19 20.13
CA ALA A 694 20.49 3.30 21.13
C ALA A 694 20.01 2.72 22.46
N THR A 695 20.82 1.90 23.10
CA THR A 695 20.56 1.33 24.42
C THR A 695 21.31 2.13 25.47
N TYR A 696 20.55 2.77 26.36
CA TYR A 696 21.08 3.40 27.55
C TYR A 696 21.12 2.39 28.70
N SER A 697 22.19 2.43 29.49
CA SER A 697 22.38 1.59 30.68
C SER A 697 22.71 2.46 31.89
N ALA A 698 21.92 2.33 32.96
CA ALA A 698 22.08 3.02 34.24
C ALA A 698 22.46 2.03 35.34
N VAL A 699 23.46 2.35 36.17
CA VAL A 699 23.91 1.51 37.28
C VAL A 699 23.50 2.12 38.62
N VAL A 700 22.77 1.35 39.44
CA VAL A 700 22.33 1.70 40.80
C VAL A 700 23.08 0.84 41.81
N LYS A 701 23.67 1.47 42.82
CA LYS A 701 24.41 0.79 43.89
C LYS A 701 24.01 1.31 45.27
N ASP A 702 24.13 0.46 46.29
CA ASP A 702 23.99 0.88 47.68
C ASP A 702 25.23 1.64 48.18
N ALA A 703 25.19 2.13 49.42
CA ALA A 703 26.32 2.87 50.01
C ALA A 703 27.61 2.04 50.17
N ASN A 704 27.52 0.71 50.12
CA ASN A 704 28.66 -0.22 50.22
C ASN A 704 29.19 -0.64 48.84
N GLY A 705 28.49 -0.26 47.75
CA GLY A 705 28.87 -0.52 46.37
C GLY A 705 28.27 -1.78 45.76
N ASN A 706 27.36 -2.46 46.47
CA ASN A 706 26.63 -3.61 45.94
C ASN A 706 25.62 -3.15 44.88
N GLY A 707 25.47 -3.90 43.79
CA GLY A 707 24.42 -3.65 42.80
C GLY A 707 23.04 -3.95 43.41
N VAL A 708 22.09 -3.03 43.29
CA VAL A 708 20.76 -3.18 43.90
C VAL A 708 19.77 -3.71 42.85
N PRO A 709 19.30 -4.97 42.92
CA PRO A 709 18.41 -5.55 41.93
C PRO A 709 16.95 -5.10 42.09
N ASN A 710 16.17 -5.24 41.02
CA ASN A 710 14.74 -4.90 40.95
C ASN A 710 14.41 -3.44 41.33
N PHE A 711 15.38 -2.54 41.24
CA PHE A 711 15.28 -1.14 41.61
C PHE A 711 14.86 -0.29 40.40
N THR A 712 13.85 0.56 40.57
CA THR A 712 13.26 1.32 39.46
C THR A 712 14.11 2.52 39.08
N VAL A 713 14.58 2.55 37.83
CA VAL A 713 15.14 3.73 37.16
C VAL A 713 14.04 4.37 36.32
N ASN A 714 13.81 5.67 36.52
CA ASN A 714 12.90 6.49 35.73
C ASN A 714 13.68 7.14 34.59
N TRP A 715 13.10 7.16 33.39
CA TRP A 715 13.73 7.66 32.18
C TRP A 715 12.90 8.76 31.53
N GLY A 716 13.58 9.81 31.05
CA GLY A 716 13.01 10.89 30.27
C GLY A 716 13.81 11.15 28.99
N THR A 717 13.18 11.77 28.00
CA THR A 717 13.88 12.28 26.81
C THR A 717 13.20 13.51 26.24
N ASN A 718 13.97 14.38 25.57
CA ASN A 718 13.44 15.53 24.83
C ASN A 718 13.06 15.21 23.37
N LEU A 719 13.54 14.09 22.81
CA LEU A 719 13.37 13.72 21.40
C LEU A 719 13.35 12.19 21.23
N GLY A 720 12.42 11.69 20.42
CA GLY A 720 12.27 10.25 20.15
C GLY A 720 11.30 9.56 21.10
N THR A 721 11.40 8.23 21.18
CA THR A 721 10.56 7.36 22.00
C THR A 721 11.44 6.36 22.75
N LEU A 722 11.26 6.27 24.06
CA LEU A 722 11.90 5.28 24.92
C LEU A 722 11.05 3.99 24.97
N SER A 723 11.69 2.84 25.15
CA SER A 723 10.99 1.55 25.31
C SER A 723 10.11 1.46 26.56
N GLY A 724 10.34 2.35 27.53
CA GLY A 724 9.50 2.57 28.71
C GLY A 724 9.91 3.85 29.42
N SER A 725 9.01 4.43 30.21
CA SER A 725 9.32 5.54 31.12
C SER A 725 10.07 5.08 32.38
N THR A 726 10.11 3.77 32.62
CA THR A 726 10.85 3.14 33.72
C THR A 726 11.48 1.83 33.25
N SER A 727 12.56 1.40 33.91
CA SER A 727 13.05 0.02 33.87
C SER A 727 13.68 -0.37 35.20
N ASN A 728 13.64 -1.66 35.53
CA ASN A 728 14.19 -2.18 36.76
C ASN A 728 15.62 -2.70 36.54
N THR A 729 16.45 -2.62 37.56
CA THR A 729 17.82 -3.16 37.56
C THR A 729 17.87 -4.69 37.60
N ASN A 730 18.89 -5.27 36.98
CA ASN A 730 19.26 -6.68 37.08
C ASN A 730 20.04 -6.98 38.38
N ALA A 731 20.54 -8.22 38.52
CA ALA A 731 21.37 -8.65 39.65
C ALA A 731 22.59 -7.74 39.94
N ASP A 732 23.22 -7.20 38.89
CA ASP A 732 24.40 -6.32 38.99
C ASP A 732 24.04 -4.85 39.29
N GLY A 733 22.75 -4.53 39.49
CA GLY A 733 22.26 -3.17 39.66
C GLY A 733 22.13 -2.38 38.34
N VAL A 734 22.11 -3.03 37.19
CA VAL A 734 22.04 -2.37 35.87
C VAL A 734 20.63 -2.39 35.29
N ALA A 735 20.07 -1.22 34.99
CA ALA A 735 18.78 -1.06 34.29
C ALA A 735 19.02 -0.49 32.89
N THR A 736 18.24 -0.93 31.90
CA THR A 736 18.41 -0.52 30.49
C THR A 736 17.13 0.05 29.87
N VAL A 737 17.26 1.00 28.95
CA VAL A 737 16.17 1.50 28.11
C VAL A 737 16.67 1.72 26.68
N THR A 738 15.86 1.45 25.66
CA THR A 738 16.22 1.76 24.26
C THR A 738 15.52 3.02 23.79
N LEU A 739 16.23 3.91 23.11
CA LEU A 739 15.72 5.09 22.43
C LEU A 739 15.69 4.88 20.90
N ASN A 740 14.60 5.29 20.24
CA ASN A 740 14.52 5.43 18.79
C ASN A 740 13.76 6.70 18.37
N SER A 741 13.87 7.11 17.10
CA SER A 741 13.17 8.31 16.59
C SER A 741 12.83 8.16 15.10
N THR A 742 11.74 8.81 14.67
CA THR A 742 11.42 9.11 13.25
C THR A 742 11.83 10.53 12.85
N SER A 743 12.25 11.35 13.82
CA SER A 743 12.63 12.75 13.63
C SER A 743 14.12 12.93 13.83
N GLU A 744 14.76 13.69 12.95
CA GLU A 744 16.16 14.10 13.13
C GLU A 744 16.35 15.07 14.31
N GLY A 745 17.58 15.17 14.81
CA GLY A 745 17.95 16.07 15.91
C GLY A 745 18.72 15.38 17.04
N SER A 746 19.17 16.19 18.01
CA SER A 746 19.91 15.73 19.17
C SER A 746 18.96 15.33 20.31
N ALA A 747 18.97 14.06 20.69
CA ALA A 747 18.23 13.54 21.82
C ALA A 747 19.11 13.50 23.08
N GLN A 748 18.60 14.12 24.13
CA GLN A 748 19.07 14.05 25.50
C GLN A 748 18.17 13.08 26.25
N VAL A 749 18.75 12.02 26.82
CA VAL A 749 18.07 11.13 27.78
C VAL A 749 18.44 11.52 29.20
N THR A 750 17.48 11.43 30.11
CA THR A 750 17.68 11.61 31.54
C THR A 750 17.33 10.33 32.29
N ALA A 751 18.06 10.03 33.36
CA ALA A 751 17.79 8.90 34.24
C ALA A 751 17.71 9.37 35.70
N GLN A 752 16.83 8.76 36.50
CA GLN A 752 16.71 9.04 37.93
C GLN A 752 16.29 7.79 38.72
N ALA A 753 17.01 7.47 39.79
CA ALA A 753 16.67 6.36 40.68
C ALA A 753 17.03 6.67 42.14
N GLY A 754 16.16 6.29 43.08
CA GLY A 754 16.45 6.37 44.51
C GLY A 754 16.62 7.82 44.98
N LYS A 755 17.79 8.11 45.58
CA LYS A 755 18.14 9.47 46.04
C LYS A 755 18.81 10.33 44.97
N SER A 756 19.04 9.80 43.77
CA SER A 756 19.73 10.53 42.71
C SER A 756 18.92 11.75 42.26
N GLY A 757 19.63 12.82 41.94
CA GLY A 757 19.09 13.84 41.03
C GLY A 757 18.84 13.25 39.64
N SER A 758 18.16 14.01 38.79
CA SER A 758 18.08 13.67 37.36
C SER A 758 19.48 13.78 36.74
N ILE A 759 19.99 12.68 36.18
CA ILE A 759 21.28 12.59 35.52
C ILE A 759 21.07 12.65 34.01
N ASN A 760 21.72 13.62 33.35
CA ASN A 760 21.78 13.68 31.89
C ASN A 760 22.75 12.60 31.38
N ALA A 761 22.24 11.66 30.59
CA ALA A 761 23.05 10.69 29.88
C ALA A 761 23.82 11.35 28.70
N PRO A 762 24.75 10.65 28.02
CA PRO A 762 25.31 11.15 26.78
C PRO A 762 24.22 11.42 25.73
N MET A 763 24.32 12.55 25.03
CA MET A 763 23.41 12.85 23.91
C MET A 763 23.66 11.90 22.73
N VAL A 764 22.61 11.65 21.96
CA VAL A 764 22.69 10.93 20.69
C VAL A 764 22.06 11.77 19.57
N GLN A 765 22.64 11.70 18.37
CA GLN A 765 22.18 12.45 17.20
C GLN A 765 21.43 11.52 16.25
N PHE A 766 20.17 11.84 15.96
CA PHE A 766 19.43 11.24 14.85
C PHE A 766 19.65 12.07 13.58
N ASN A 767 20.14 11.43 12.52
CA ASN A 767 20.28 11.99 11.18
C ASN A 767 19.11 11.51 10.30
N ALA A 768 18.65 12.35 9.35
CA ALA A 768 17.67 11.95 8.35
C ALA A 768 18.13 10.73 7.52
N ASP A 769 17.18 9.90 7.07
CA ASP A 769 17.48 8.65 6.35
C ASP A 769 17.79 8.92 4.87
N THR A 770 19.08 9.14 4.59
CA THR A 770 19.63 9.33 3.23
C THR A 770 19.30 8.21 2.26
N GLY A 771 19.06 6.98 2.71
CA GLY A 771 18.71 5.83 1.85
C GLY A 771 17.27 5.86 1.37
N SER A 772 16.37 6.50 2.14
CA SER A 772 14.96 6.72 1.76
C SER A 772 14.68 8.11 1.18
N ALA A 773 15.73 8.90 0.92
CA ALA A 773 15.63 10.27 0.44
C ALA A 773 15.01 10.34 -0.98
N ALA A 774 14.01 11.20 -1.15
CA ALA A 774 13.28 11.41 -2.39
C ALA A 774 12.91 12.90 -2.58
N ILE A 775 12.69 13.27 -3.84
CA ILE A 775 12.06 14.54 -4.23
C ILE A 775 10.56 14.27 -4.36
N GLY A 776 9.73 14.96 -3.57
CA GLY A 776 8.27 14.86 -3.71
C GLY A 776 7.75 15.52 -4.99
N SER A 777 6.50 15.24 -5.39
CA SER A 777 5.88 15.83 -6.60
C SER A 777 6.01 17.35 -6.66
N ASP A 778 5.79 18.01 -5.53
CA ASP A 778 5.81 19.47 -5.39
C ASP A 778 7.18 19.98 -4.91
N GLY A 779 8.15 19.07 -4.78
CA GLY A 779 9.48 19.32 -4.24
C GLY A 779 10.45 19.94 -5.24
N LEU A 780 10.15 19.86 -6.54
CA LEU A 780 10.94 20.45 -7.62
C LEU A 780 10.18 21.66 -8.21
N LYS A 781 10.77 22.84 -8.14
CA LYS A 781 10.17 24.10 -8.61
C LYS A 781 11.15 24.93 -9.44
N VAL A 782 10.61 25.82 -10.26
CA VAL A 782 11.38 26.84 -11.00
C VAL A 782 10.84 28.24 -10.64
N ASP A 783 11.72 29.25 -10.62
CA ASP A 783 11.35 30.64 -10.30
C ASP A 783 10.66 31.39 -11.47
N LYS A 784 10.93 30.98 -12.71
CA LYS A 784 10.38 31.56 -13.95
C LYS A 784 10.11 30.47 -14.99
N THR A 785 9.03 30.62 -15.76
CA THR A 785 8.66 29.71 -16.86
C THR A 785 8.96 30.26 -18.27
N THR A 786 9.50 31.48 -18.36
CA THR A 786 9.92 32.10 -19.63
C THR A 786 11.28 32.75 -19.45
N LEU A 787 12.17 32.61 -20.45
CA LEU A 787 13.50 33.21 -20.50
C LEU A 787 13.79 33.75 -21.90
N LEU A 788 14.54 34.85 -22.00
CA LEU A 788 15.15 35.24 -23.27
C LEU A 788 16.25 34.25 -23.68
N ALA A 789 16.27 33.86 -24.95
CA ALA A 789 17.27 32.98 -25.56
C ALA A 789 18.61 33.70 -25.81
N ASN A 790 19.15 34.37 -24.80
CA ASN A 790 20.28 35.31 -24.92
C ASN A 790 21.55 34.92 -24.12
N ASP A 791 21.58 33.74 -23.50
CA ASP A 791 22.69 33.21 -22.66
C ASP A 791 23.03 34.03 -21.40
N THR A 792 22.21 35.02 -21.04
CA THR A 792 22.41 35.87 -19.86
C THR A 792 21.26 35.78 -18.87
N GLU A 793 20.02 35.61 -19.35
CA GLU A 793 18.90 35.35 -18.46
C GLU A 793 18.93 33.90 -17.96
N MET A 794 18.65 33.72 -16.67
CA MET A 794 18.63 32.43 -16.00
C MET A 794 17.29 32.21 -15.28
N ALA A 795 16.84 30.94 -15.28
CA ALA A 795 15.87 30.43 -14.32
C ALA A 795 16.60 29.60 -13.25
N THR A 796 16.14 29.71 -12.01
CA THR A 796 16.63 28.96 -10.86
C THR A 796 15.66 27.83 -10.53
N TYR A 797 16.15 26.59 -10.62
CA TYR A 797 15.43 25.41 -10.16
C TYR A 797 15.81 25.10 -8.71
N THR A 798 14.84 24.66 -7.94
CA THR A 798 14.95 24.34 -6.51
C THR A 798 14.35 22.97 -6.25
N ALA A 799 15.17 22.03 -5.77
CA ALA A 799 14.74 20.69 -5.36
C ALA A 799 14.82 20.58 -3.83
N THR A 800 13.69 20.27 -3.18
CA THR A 800 13.61 19.96 -1.75
C THR A 800 13.56 18.44 -1.58
N VAL A 801 14.60 17.89 -0.95
CA VAL A 801 14.72 16.45 -0.70
C VAL A 801 14.35 16.13 0.73
N LYS A 802 13.51 15.10 0.90
CA LYS A 802 13.09 14.58 2.21
C LYS A 802 13.22 13.08 2.28
N ASP A 803 13.45 12.53 3.47
CA ASP A 803 13.37 11.09 3.71
C ASP A 803 11.91 10.61 3.78
N ALA A 804 11.69 9.30 3.86
CA ALA A 804 10.34 8.71 3.90
C ALA A 804 9.52 9.10 5.15
N ASN A 805 10.15 9.67 6.19
CA ASN A 805 9.48 10.19 7.38
C ASN A 805 9.24 11.72 7.30
N GLY A 806 9.68 12.36 6.22
CA GLY A 806 9.51 13.80 5.97
C GLY A 806 10.61 14.69 6.53
N ASN A 807 11.69 14.13 7.09
CA ASN A 807 12.86 14.90 7.52
C ASN A 807 13.59 15.46 6.30
N VAL A 808 14.15 16.66 6.40
CA VAL A 808 14.97 17.23 5.34
C VAL A 808 16.32 16.53 5.28
N VAL A 809 16.85 16.26 4.09
CA VAL A 809 18.11 15.49 3.95
C VAL A 809 19.23 16.42 3.48
N PRO A 810 20.13 16.88 4.37
CA PRO A 810 21.23 17.78 4.02
C PRO A 810 22.44 17.05 3.41
N ASN A 811 23.23 17.77 2.62
CA ASN A 811 24.45 17.31 1.94
C ASN A 811 24.27 16.11 0.98
N LEU A 812 23.07 15.90 0.46
CA LEU A 812 22.77 14.87 -0.54
C LEU A 812 22.87 15.45 -1.96
N ASN A 813 23.55 14.76 -2.87
CA ASN A 813 23.61 15.18 -4.27
C ASN A 813 22.29 14.92 -4.99
N VAL A 814 21.76 15.96 -5.62
CA VAL A 814 20.71 15.91 -6.63
C VAL A 814 21.38 15.90 -8.01
N GLU A 815 21.01 14.95 -8.86
CA GLU A 815 21.37 14.89 -10.28
C GLU A 815 20.38 15.70 -11.12
N TRP A 816 20.89 16.48 -12.07
CA TRP A 816 20.09 17.37 -12.92
C TRP A 816 20.33 17.08 -14.41
N LYS A 817 19.25 17.12 -15.21
CA LYS A 817 19.31 16.97 -16.67
C LYS A 817 18.35 17.95 -17.34
N THR A 818 18.68 18.38 -18.55
CA THR A 818 17.80 19.18 -19.43
C THR A 818 17.84 18.62 -20.85
N ASN A 819 16.76 18.81 -21.63
CA ASN A 819 16.75 18.54 -23.07
C ASN A 819 17.20 19.74 -23.92
N LEU A 820 17.17 20.96 -23.36
CA LEU A 820 17.48 22.22 -24.05
C LEU A 820 18.11 23.22 -23.07
N GLY A 821 19.05 24.02 -23.55
CA GLY A 821 19.83 24.95 -22.71
C GLY A 821 20.99 24.28 -21.96
N GLU A 822 21.65 25.06 -21.11
CA GLU A 822 22.81 24.68 -20.31
C GLU A 822 22.49 24.86 -18.83
N LEU A 823 22.72 23.80 -18.04
CA LEU A 823 22.65 23.83 -16.57
C LEU A 823 24.02 24.23 -16.00
N SER A 824 24.04 24.98 -14.89
CA SER A 824 25.29 25.43 -14.25
C SER A 824 26.17 24.29 -13.69
N ALA A 825 25.62 23.09 -13.49
CA ALA A 825 26.31 21.85 -13.18
C ALA A 825 25.40 20.63 -13.45
N ALA A 826 25.98 19.43 -13.52
CA ALA A 826 25.21 18.18 -13.62
C ALA A 826 24.65 17.70 -12.26
N THR A 827 25.19 18.20 -11.14
CA THR A 827 24.77 17.83 -9.78
C THR A 827 24.88 19.02 -8.84
N SER A 828 24.00 19.13 -7.85
CA SER A 828 24.18 20.04 -6.71
C SER A 828 23.76 19.39 -5.38
N ALA A 829 24.45 19.74 -4.30
CA ALA A 829 24.18 19.19 -2.97
C ALA A 829 23.08 19.97 -2.25
N THR A 830 22.26 19.27 -1.45
CA THR A 830 21.28 19.91 -0.58
C THR A 830 21.94 20.65 0.58
N ASN A 831 21.39 21.80 0.96
CA ASN A 831 21.82 22.56 2.13
C ASN A 831 21.22 21.99 3.44
N SER A 832 21.44 22.69 4.57
CA SER A 832 20.88 22.34 5.90
C SER A 832 19.35 22.33 6.01
N GLN A 833 18.62 22.69 4.96
CA GLN A 833 17.16 22.62 4.87
C GLN A 833 16.69 21.58 3.83
N GLY A 834 17.60 20.70 3.36
CA GLY A 834 17.30 19.71 2.33
C GLY A 834 17.12 20.30 0.94
N VAL A 835 17.53 21.55 0.71
CA VAL A 835 17.29 22.26 -0.56
C VAL A 835 18.56 22.31 -1.40
N ALA A 836 18.50 21.76 -2.61
CA ALA A 836 19.50 21.91 -3.66
C ALA A 836 18.98 22.86 -4.75
N THR A 837 19.86 23.65 -5.36
CA THR A 837 19.51 24.56 -6.45
C THR A 837 20.40 24.35 -7.68
N ILE A 838 19.88 24.70 -8.85
CA ILE A 838 20.63 24.75 -10.11
C ILE A 838 20.07 25.88 -10.99
N THR A 839 20.86 26.42 -11.91
CA THR A 839 20.39 27.44 -12.87
C THR A 839 20.44 26.93 -14.31
N LEU A 840 19.51 27.40 -15.14
CA LEU A 840 19.41 27.10 -16.57
C LEU A 840 19.49 28.38 -17.40
N LYS A 841 20.29 28.38 -18.48
CA LYS A 841 20.37 29.44 -19.51
C LYS A 841 20.41 28.85 -20.92
N GLY A 842 20.28 29.66 -21.97
CA GLY A 842 20.32 29.16 -23.35
C GLY A 842 20.34 30.24 -24.43
N LYS A 843 20.72 29.83 -25.66
CA LYS A 843 20.75 30.66 -26.88
C LYS A 843 19.69 30.30 -27.92
N VAL A 844 19.03 29.17 -27.74
CA VAL A 844 18.11 28.58 -28.72
C VAL A 844 16.69 28.68 -28.18
N ALA A 845 15.79 29.28 -28.94
CA ALA A 845 14.38 29.38 -28.59
C ALA A 845 13.69 27.99 -28.65
N GLY A 846 12.79 27.72 -27.70
CA GLY A 846 12.08 26.45 -27.58
C GLY A 846 11.75 26.06 -26.13
N GLU A 847 11.08 24.92 -25.94
CA GLU A 847 10.74 24.39 -24.61
C GLU A 847 11.89 23.57 -24.01
N ALA A 848 12.37 24.00 -22.84
CA ALA A 848 13.25 23.25 -21.97
C ALA A 848 12.48 22.53 -20.85
N GLN A 849 12.79 21.26 -20.67
CA GLN A 849 12.32 20.38 -19.61
C GLN A 849 13.52 19.98 -18.76
N VAL A 850 13.60 20.55 -17.55
CA VAL A 850 14.57 20.12 -16.54
C VAL A 850 13.99 18.99 -15.72
N THR A 851 14.84 18.06 -15.33
CA THR A 851 14.51 16.93 -14.44
C THR A 851 15.53 16.82 -13.31
N ALA A 852 15.09 16.41 -12.13
CA ALA A 852 15.94 16.17 -10.97
C ALA A 852 15.76 14.76 -10.41
N ALA A 853 16.85 14.13 -9.93
CA ALA A 853 16.82 12.81 -9.30
C ALA A 853 17.78 12.76 -8.09
N VAL A 854 17.54 11.83 -7.17
CA VAL A 854 18.43 11.50 -6.03
C VAL A 854 18.59 9.98 -5.94
N ASN A 855 19.75 9.51 -5.46
CA ASN A 855 20.03 8.08 -5.22
C ASN A 855 19.79 7.13 -6.43
N GLY A 856 19.86 7.63 -7.67
CA GLY A 856 19.51 6.86 -8.86
C GLY A 856 18.01 6.50 -8.99
N GLY A 857 17.15 7.15 -8.21
CA GLY A 857 15.70 6.99 -8.27
C GLY A 857 15.08 7.61 -9.54
N ALA A 858 13.75 7.49 -9.66
CA ALA A 858 13.01 8.06 -10.78
C ALA A 858 13.20 9.58 -10.85
N ALA A 859 13.49 10.10 -12.05
CA ALA A 859 13.63 11.53 -12.28
C ALA A 859 12.26 12.22 -12.24
N ILE A 860 12.17 13.32 -11.49
CA ILE A 860 10.99 14.19 -11.43
C ILE A 860 11.15 15.31 -12.45
N ASN A 861 10.10 15.56 -13.24
CA ASN A 861 10.04 16.69 -14.17
C ASN A 861 9.68 17.97 -13.41
N ALA A 862 10.39 19.06 -13.66
CA ALA A 862 9.95 20.40 -13.27
C ALA A 862 8.85 20.91 -14.22
N ASP A 863 8.26 22.07 -13.92
CA ASP A 863 7.54 22.83 -14.92
C ASP A 863 8.47 23.20 -16.10
N LYS A 864 7.92 23.20 -17.31
CA LYS A 864 8.66 23.59 -18.52
C LYS A 864 9.02 25.08 -18.51
N VAL A 865 10.19 25.39 -19.05
CA VAL A 865 10.63 26.77 -19.32
C VAL A 865 10.67 27.00 -20.82
N THR A 866 10.06 28.08 -21.29
CA THR A 866 10.12 28.48 -22.71
C THR A 866 11.22 29.52 -22.91
N PHE A 867 12.23 29.16 -23.70
CA PHE A 867 13.16 30.14 -24.26
C PHE A 867 12.50 30.85 -25.45
N THR A 868 12.35 32.17 -25.36
CA THR A 868 11.83 33.03 -26.43
C THR A 868 12.96 33.79 -27.11
N ALA A 869 12.89 33.95 -28.43
CA ALA A 869 13.81 34.79 -29.19
C ALA A 869 13.79 36.24 -28.69
N ASP A 870 14.91 36.97 -28.81
CA ASP A 870 15.02 38.34 -28.29
C ASP A 870 14.56 39.40 -29.31
N PRO A 871 13.37 40.02 -29.13
CA PRO A 871 12.83 40.99 -30.08
C PRO A 871 13.62 42.30 -30.14
N SER A 872 14.40 42.63 -29.10
CA SER A 872 15.23 43.84 -29.09
C SER A 872 16.44 43.72 -30.02
N SER A 873 16.88 42.50 -30.31
CA SER A 873 17.95 42.19 -31.24
C SER A 873 17.47 41.74 -32.62
N ALA A 874 16.16 41.77 -32.87
CA ALA A 874 15.53 41.33 -34.11
C ALA A 874 16.04 42.13 -35.32
N VAL A 875 16.46 41.41 -36.37
CA VAL A 875 16.97 41.94 -37.62
C VAL A 875 16.56 41.04 -38.80
N ILE A 876 16.57 41.61 -40.00
CA ILE A 876 16.59 40.84 -41.25
C ILE A 876 18.06 40.59 -41.61
N GLY A 877 18.41 39.33 -41.86
CA GLY A 877 19.75 38.87 -42.25
C GLY A 877 20.06 39.06 -43.73
N SER A 878 21.32 38.84 -44.11
CA SER A 878 21.71 38.80 -45.53
C SER A 878 21.15 37.52 -46.17
N GLY A 879 20.32 37.68 -47.21
CA GLY A 879 19.60 36.56 -47.84
C GLY A 879 18.26 36.21 -47.19
N ASP A 880 17.91 36.81 -46.05
CA ASP A 880 16.61 36.60 -45.39
C ASP A 880 15.48 37.50 -45.94
N LEU A 881 15.73 38.23 -47.03
CA LEU A 881 14.71 38.96 -47.79
C LEU A 881 14.72 38.48 -49.25
N SER A 882 13.67 37.75 -49.64
CA SER A 882 13.51 37.17 -50.97
C SER A 882 12.29 37.74 -51.70
N VAL A 883 12.31 37.71 -53.03
CA VAL A 883 11.17 38.09 -53.89
C VAL A 883 10.93 37.04 -54.98
N THR A 884 9.67 36.77 -55.33
CA THR A 884 9.31 35.93 -56.48
C THR A 884 7.95 36.33 -57.06
N PRO A 885 7.79 36.46 -58.39
CA PRO A 885 8.85 36.58 -59.41
C PRO A 885 9.57 37.95 -59.37
N THR A 886 10.74 38.04 -60.01
CA THR A 886 11.52 39.30 -60.19
C THR A 886 11.07 40.13 -61.40
N THR A 887 10.09 39.65 -62.17
CA THR A 887 9.53 40.36 -63.32
C THR A 887 8.02 40.14 -63.33
N ILE A 888 7.26 41.22 -63.51
CA ILE A 888 5.79 41.22 -63.54
C ILE A 888 5.28 42.12 -64.66
N THR A 889 4.07 41.86 -65.16
CA THR A 889 3.42 42.75 -66.13
C THR A 889 2.91 44.00 -65.43
N ALA A 890 3.03 45.18 -66.06
CA ALA A 890 2.51 46.46 -65.60
C ALA A 890 0.99 46.58 -65.81
N ASN A 891 0.23 45.52 -65.48
CA ASN A 891 -1.22 45.42 -65.66
C ASN A 891 -2.02 45.75 -64.39
N GLY A 892 -1.35 45.99 -63.25
CA GLY A 892 -1.96 46.25 -61.95
C GLY A 892 -2.46 45.01 -61.18
N THR A 893 -2.39 43.82 -61.79
CA THR A 893 -2.91 42.56 -61.24
C THR A 893 -1.85 41.48 -61.01
N ASP A 894 -0.78 41.45 -61.82
CA ASP A 894 0.39 40.61 -61.59
C ASP A 894 1.11 41.05 -60.31
N LYS A 895 1.60 40.06 -59.54
CA LYS A 895 2.16 40.27 -58.21
C LYS A 895 3.56 39.70 -58.09
N ALA A 896 4.48 40.50 -57.54
CA ALA A 896 5.72 40.00 -56.97
C ALA A 896 5.56 39.87 -55.46
N THR A 897 5.75 38.69 -54.90
CA THR A 897 5.65 38.43 -53.46
C THR A 897 7.02 38.54 -52.82
N PHE A 898 7.13 39.36 -51.78
CA PHE A 898 8.32 39.52 -50.95
C PHE A 898 8.12 38.80 -49.62
N THR A 899 9.17 38.15 -49.12
CA THR A 899 9.19 37.46 -47.83
C THR A 899 10.45 37.86 -47.08
N ALA A 900 10.27 38.39 -45.86
CA ALA A 900 11.34 38.70 -44.92
C ALA A 900 11.31 37.70 -43.76
N ILE A 901 12.45 37.09 -43.42
CA ILE A 901 12.62 36.27 -42.22
C ILE A 901 13.33 37.10 -41.16
N VAL A 902 12.64 37.39 -40.07
CA VAL A 902 13.14 38.15 -38.93
C VAL A 902 13.75 37.20 -37.91
N LYS A 903 15.01 37.44 -37.54
CA LYS A 903 15.75 36.63 -36.55
C LYS A 903 16.41 37.52 -35.51
N ASP A 904 16.61 36.98 -34.31
CA ASP A 904 17.39 37.63 -33.26
C ASP A 904 18.90 37.51 -33.52
N ALA A 905 19.73 38.11 -32.67
CA ALA A 905 21.18 38.06 -32.79
C ALA A 905 21.79 36.64 -32.66
N ASN A 906 21.05 35.67 -32.12
CA ASN A 906 21.45 34.25 -32.03
C ASN A 906 20.90 33.41 -33.20
N GLY A 907 20.14 34.01 -34.12
CA GLY A 907 19.55 33.35 -35.28
C GLY A 907 18.19 32.69 -35.02
N ASN A 908 17.58 32.88 -33.84
CA ASN A 908 16.24 32.38 -33.56
C ASN A 908 15.21 33.20 -34.34
N PRO A 909 14.19 32.58 -34.97
CA PRO A 909 13.09 33.32 -35.56
C PRO A 909 12.34 34.13 -34.50
N VAL A 910 12.05 35.41 -34.79
CA VAL A 910 11.33 36.29 -33.87
C VAL A 910 9.88 36.41 -34.34
N PRO A 911 8.89 35.83 -33.63
CA PRO A 911 7.48 36.03 -33.94
C PRO A 911 7.00 37.43 -33.52
N ASP A 912 5.92 37.89 -34.15
CA ASP A 912 5.22 39.15 -33.86
C ASP A 912 6.08 40.43 -33.98
N ALA A 913 7.32 40.35 -34.48
CA ALA A 913 8.16 41.50 -34.77
C ALA A 913 7.57 42.33 -35.91
N ASP A 914 7.51 43.66 -35.69
CA ASP A 914 6.95 44.60 -36.65
C ASP A 914 7.93 44.86 -37.82
N VAL A 915 7.47 44.57 -39.03
CA VAL A 915 8.18 44.79 -40.29
C VAL A 915 7.50 45.91 -41.07
N THR A 916 8.23 47.00 -41.31
CA THR A 916 7.75 48.12 -42.15
C THR A 916 8.24 47.93 -43.57
N TRP A 917 7.34 48.03 -44.55
CA TRP A 917 7.60 47.81 -45.97
C TRP A 917 7.46 49.11 -46.77
N THR A 918 8.41 49.37 -47.66
CA THR A 918 8.40 50.54 -48.56
C THR A 918 8.74 50.15 -49.99
N THR A 919 8.31 50.95 -50.96
CA THR A 919 8.66 50.80 -52.39
C THR A 919 8.83 52.19 -53.00
N ASP A 920 9.73 52.33 -53.99
CA ASP A 920 9.92 53.58 -54.74
C ASP A 920 8.97 53.71 -55.95
N ALA A 921 8.53 52.60 -56.52
CA ALA A 921 7.48 52.54 -57.54
C ALA A 921 6.52 51.35 -57.32
N GLY A 922 5.36 51.39 -57.99
CA GLY A 922 4.28 50.41 -57.80
C GLY A 922 3.48 50.62 -56.51
N THR A 923 2.76 49.59 -56.08
CA THR A 923 1.87 49.62 -54.91
C THR A 923 2.02 48.32 -54.12
N LEU A 924 2.27 48.43 -52.81
CA LEU A 924 2.36 47.31 -51.90
C LEU A 924 0.98 46.95 -51.34
N SER A 925 0.73 45.67 -51.06
CA SER A 925 -0.50 45.21 -50.40
C SER A 925 -0.66 45.69 -48.95
N ALA A 926 0.44 46.04 -48.30
CA ALA A 926 0.49 46.66 -46.98
C ALA A 926 1.82 47.43 -46.82
N THR A 927 1.85 48.46 -45.96
CA THR A 927 3.08 49.19 -45.60
C THR A 927 3.70 48.71 -44.28
N SER A 928 3.02 47.81 -43.57
CA SER A 928 3.55 47.11 -42.40
C SER A 928 2.94 45.71 -42.29
N GLY A 929 3.61 44.84 -41.56
CA GLY A 929 3.15 43.51 -41.20
C GLY A 929 3.88 43.00 -39.97
N LYS A 930 3.37 41.94 -39.35
CA LYS A 930 4.09 41.17 -38.33
C LYS A 930 4.74 39.94 -38.94
N SER A 931 5.73 39.41 -38.25
CA SER A 931 6.31 38.09 -38.52
C SER A 931 5.49 36.98 -37.85
N ASP A 932 5.44 35.82 -38.49
CA ASP A 932 4.78 34.62 -37.97
C ASP A 932 5.67 33.84 -36.98
N ALA A 933 5.22 32.66 -36.55
CA ALA A 933 5.97 31.76 -35.66
C ALA A 933 7.36 31.33 -36.22
N ASN A 934 7.58 31.44 -37.52
CA ASN A 934 8.84 31.14 -38.20
C ASN A 934 9.64 32.42 -38.52
N GLY A 935 9.27 33.56 -37.94
CA GLY A 935 9.86 34.87 -38.22
C GLY A 935 9.46 35.47 -39.57
N ALA A 936 8.57 34.83 -40.35
CA ALA A 936 8.28 35.22 -41.71
C ALA A 936 7.21 36.32 -41.80
N SER A 937 7.49 37.39 -42.54
CA SER A 937 6.51 38.44 -42.89
C SER A 937 6.48 38.63 -44.41
N THR A 938 5.31 38.88 -44.99
CA THR A 938 5.13 38.92 -46.45
C THR A 938 4.33 40.11 -46.95
N VAL A 939 4.71 40.65 -48.11
CA VAL A 939 3.97 41.69 -48.83
C VAL A 939 3.98 41.41 -50.34
N THR A 940 2.98 41.86 -51.10
CA THR A 940 2.99 41.77 -52.57
C THR A 940 3.05 43.15 -53.23
N LEU A 941 3.85 43.30 -54.27
CA LEU A 941 3.90 44.48 -55.14
C LEU A 941 3.08 44.26 -56.41
N THR A 942 2.26 45.24 -56.79
CA THR A 942 1.67 45.39 -58.13
C THR A 942 2.07 46.74 -58.74
N GLY A 943 1.80 46.95 -60.04
CA GLY A 943 1.95 48.27 -60.64
C GLY A 943 1.38 48.36 -62.06
N THR A 944 1.11 49.58 -62.51
CA THR A 944 0.54 49.90 -63.84
C THR A 944 1.50 50.65 -64.76
N LYS A 945 2.71 51.00 -64.26
CA LYS A 945 3.75 51.69 -65.02
C LYS A 945 4.96 50.79 -65.20
N THR A 946 5.53 50.80 -66.41
CA THR A 946 6.82 50.15 -66.67
C THR A 946 7.97 50.80 -65.92
N GLY A 947 8.95 50.00 -65.51
CA GLY A 947 10.12 50.49 -64.77
C GLY A 947 10.72 49.43 -63.86
N THR A 948 11.51 49.86 -62.88
CA THR A 948 12.07 48.98 -61.84
C THR A 948 11.56 49.40 -60.46
N ALA A 949 10.94 48.43 -59.77
CA ALA A 949 10.52 48.31 -58.38
C ALA A 949 11.63 48.05 -57.35
N GLN A 950 12.08 49.00 -56.53
CA GLN A 950 12.90 48.70 -55.34
C GLN A 950 12.03 48.67 -54.08
N VAL A 951 11.77 47.47 -53.57
CA VAL A 951 11.12 47.26 -52.27
C VAL A 951 12.16 47.11 -51.16
N SER A 952 11.88 47.63 -49.97
CA SER A 952 12.68 47.43 -48.77
C SER A 952 11.83 47.03 -47.56
N ALA A 953 12.45 46.28 -46.64
CA ALA A 953 11.86 45.87 -45.36
C ALA A 953 12.70 46.44 -44.21
N THR A 954 12.04 46.92 -43.15
CA THR A 954 12.68 47.56 -42.00
C THR A 954 12.22 46.91 -40.70
N VAL A 955 13.18 46.48 -39.87
CA VAL A 955 12.96 45.96 -38.50
C VAL A 955 13.92 46.67 -37.56
N ASN A 956 13.45 47.12 -36.40
CA ASN A 956 14.25 47.85 -35.39
C ASN A 956 15.08 49.01 -36.00
N GLY A 957 14.53 49.71 -36.99
CA GLY A 957 15.19 50.82 -37.71
C GLY A 957 16.26 50.40 -38.73
N LYS A 958 16.59 49.11 -38.86
CA LYS A 958 17.53 48.58 -39.85
C LYS A 958 16.79 48.23 -41.15
N VAL A 959 17.14 48.93 -42.23
CA VAL A 959 16.58 48.72 -43.58
C VAL A 959 17.36 47.64 -44.33
N VAL A 960 16.64 46.75 -45.03
CA VAL A 960 17.19 45.77 -45.99
C VAL A 960 16.44 45.90 -47.31
N ASN A 961 17.17 46.11 -48.41
CA ASN A 961 16.62 46.19 -49.75
C ASN A 961 16.50 44.79 -50.37
N ALA A 962 15.37 44.50 -50.99
CA ALA A 962 15.17 43.27 -51.77
C ALA A 962 15.91 43.34 -53.12
N THR A 963 15.92 42.24 -53.88
CA THR A 963 16.25 42.31 -55.31
C THR A 963 15.19 43.17 -56.03
N PRO A 964 15.56 44.10 -56.92
CA PRO A 964 14.58 44.91 -57.65
C PRO A 964 13.67 44.06 -58.55
N VAL A 965 12.42 44.47 -58.71
CA VAL A 965 11.43 43.85 -59.61
C VAL A 965 11.27 44.68 -60.87
N THR A 966 11.36 44.09 -62.04
CA THR A 966 11.10 44.79 -63.31
C THR A 966 9.63 44.69 -63.70
N LEU A 967 8.99 45.83 -63.96
CA LEU A 967 7.64 45.93 -64.48
C LEU A 967 7.71 46.16 -66.01
N ILE A 968 7.19 45.21 -66.79
CA ILE A 968 7.19 45.24 -68.26
C ILE A 968 5.81 45.61 -68.82
N ALA A 969 5.76 46.19 -70.03
CA ALA A 969 4.50 46.61 -70.64
C ALA A 969 3.60 45.40 -70.95
N ASP A 970 2.28 45.59 -70.89
CA ASP A 970 1.34 44.53 -71.22
C ASP A 970 1.19 44.38 -72.74
N VAL A 971 1.95 43.43 -73.30
CA VAL A 971 1.90 43.11 -74.73
C VAL A 971 0.49 42.67 -75.16
N ALA A 972 -0.26 41.97 -74.31
CA ALA A 972 -1.57 41.43 -74.67
C ALA A 972 -2.66 42.51 -74.84
N THR A 973 -2.43 43.72 -74.31
CA THR A 973 -3.31 44.88 -74.49
C THR A 973 -2.70 45.99 -75.36
N ALA A 974 -1.61 45.69 -76.09
CA ALA A 974 -0.96 46.62 -77.00
C ALA A 974 -1.90 47.11 -78.14
N LYS A 975 -1.92 48.43 -78.36
CA LYS A 975 -2.70 49.13 -79.39
C LYS A 975 -1.90 50.22 -80.08
N ILE A 976 -2.27 50.48 -81.33
CA ILE A 976 -1.66 51.49 -82.20
C ILE A 976 -2.25 52.85 -81.84
N GLU A 977 -1.57 53.55 -80.93
CA GLU A 977 -1.91 54.90 -80.48
C GLU A 977 -1.98 55.86 -81.68
N SER A 978 -0.90 55.95 -82.45
CA SER A 978 -0.81 56.77 -83.64
C SER A 978 -0.20 56.00 -84.82
N LEU A 979 -0.65 56.37 -86.01
CA LEU A 979 -0.09 55.97 -87.29
C LEU A 979 -0.17 57.19 -88.20
N THR A 980 0.98 57.77 -88.56
CA THR A 980 1.06 59.06 -89.26
C THR A 980 2.08 59.01 -90.39
N SER A 981 1.75 59.63 -91.51
CA SER A 981 2.68 59.88 -92.62
C SER A 981 3.24 61.30 -92.53
N ASP A 982 4.53 61.49 -92.80
CA ASP A 982 5.18 62.81 -92.84
C ASP A 982 4.62 63.70 -93.97
N LEU A 983 4.11 63.10 -95.04
CA LEU A 983 3.43 63.78 -96.15
C LEU A 983 2.05 63.13 -96.42
N PRO A 984 0.97 63.92 -96.55
CA PRO A 984 -0.36 63.40 -96.90
C PRO A 984 -0.51 63.08 -98.41
N ALA A 985 0.41 63.57 -99.24
CA ALA A 985 0.46 63.29 -100.67
C ALA A 985 1.90 63.22 -101.19
N ILE A 986 2.14 62.36 -102.18
CA ILE A 986 3.41 62.24 -102.92
C ILE A 986 3.13 62.11 -104.42
N VAL A 987 3.98 62.69 -105.26
CA VAL A 987 3.77 62.73 -106.71
C VAL A 987 4.22 61.42 -107.37
N GLY A 988 3.36 60.88 -108.23
CA GLY A 988 3.51 59.62 -108.94
C GLY A 988 4.57 59.59 -110.04
N THR A 989 5.70 60.30 -109.89
CA THR A 989 6.88 60.17 -110.79
C THR A 989 7.74 58.94 -110.47
N GLY A 990 7.41 58.20 -109.41
CA GLY A 990 8.23 57.08 -108.90
C GLY A 990 9.44 57.49 -108.05
N SER A 991 9.64 58.78 -107.78
CA SER A 991 10.87 59.30 -107.14
C SER A 991 10.68 60.00 -105.80
N GLN A 992 9.46 60.35 -105.42
CA GLN A 992 9.14 60.88 -104.10
C GLN A 992 8.86 59.73 -103.11
N SER A 993 8.99 59.99 -101.82
CA SER A 993 8.69 59.03 -100.74
C SER A 993 8.22 59.77 -99.49
N THR A 994 7.62 59.05 -98.54
CA THR A 994 7.26 59.60 -97.22
C THR A 994 7.46 58.57 -96.12
N LEU A 995 7.88 59.01 -94.93
CA LEU A 995 8.03 58.16 -93.76
C LEU A 995 6.67 57.99 -93.08
N VAL A 996 6.31 56.74 -92.78
CA VAL A 996 5.14 56.39 -91.99
C VAL A 996 5.62 55.87 -90.64
N THR A 997 5.12 56.50 -89.57
CA THR A 997 5.51 56.25 -88.19
C THR A 997 4.34 55.74 -87.37
N LEU A 998 4.57 54.67 -86.61
CA LEU A 998 3.64 54.06 -85.66
C LEU A 998 4.16 54.20 -84.24
N VAL A 999 3.26 54.44 -83.28
CA VAL A 999 3.54 54.36 -81.84
C VAL A 999 2.62 53.32 -81.20
N LEU A 1000 3.21 52.34 -80.51
CA LEU A 1000 2.53 51.24 -79.84
C LEU A 1000 2.52 51.44 -78.32
N LYS A 1001 1.34 51.37 -77.70
CA LYS A 1001 1.16 51.46 -76.24
C LYS A 1001 0.22 50.39 -75.71
N ASP A 1002 0.40 49.94 -74.47
CA ASP A 1002 -0.56 49.08 -73.79
C ASP A 1002 -1.80 49.86 -73.30
N ALA A 1003 -2.79 49.17 -72.75
CA ALA A 1003 -4.01 49.82 -72.23
C ALA A 1003 -3.77 50.78 -71.05
N ASN A 1004 -2.61 50.68 -70.37
CA ASN A 1004 -2.18 51.59 -69.31
C ASN A 1004 -1.32 52.76 -69.84
N GLY A 1005 -1.10 52.82 -71.16
CA GLY A 1005 -0.33 53.88 -71.82
C GLY A 1005 1.18 53.69 -71.79
N ASN A 1006 1.69 52.53 -71.34
CA ASN A 1006 3.12 52.22 -71.41
C ASN A 1006 3.54 51.93 -72.84
N VAL A 1007 4.73 52.39 -73.25
CA VAL A 1007 5.28 52.07 -74.56
C VAL A 1007 5.66 50.59 -74.65
N VAL A 1008 5.21 49.91 -75.71
CA VAL A 1008 5.46 48.47 -75.88
C VAL A 1008 6.62 48.25 -76.86
N ALA A 1009 7.79 47.93 -76.33
CA ALA A 1009 9.02 47.73 -77.08
C ALA A 1009 9.18 46.30 -77.63
N ASP A 1010 10.07 46.14 -78.63
CA ASP A 1010 10.45 44.89 -79.29
C ASP A 1010 9.30 44.11 -79.96
N GLN A 1011 8.16 44.77 -80.19
CA GLN A 1011 6.98 44.18 -80.83
C GLN A 1011 7.06 44.26 -82.35
N GLU A 1012 6.68 43.18 -83.03
CA GLU A 1012 6.67 43.13 -84.48
C GLU A 1012 5.45 43.86 -85.07
N VAL A 1013 5.73 44.70 -86.06
CA VAL A 1013 4.78 45.51 -86.81
C VAL A 1013 4.94 45.15 -88.28
N ASN A 1014 3.91 44.57 -88.87
CA ASN A 1014 3.85 44.22 -90.29
C ASN A 1014 3.27 45.39 -91.08
N TRP A 1015 3.87 45.71 -92.21
CA TRP A 1015 3.52 46.84 -93.08
C TRP A 1015 2.98 46.34 -94.41
N GLY A 1016 1.78 46.79 -94.76
CA GLY A 1016 1.17 46.59 -96.06
C GLY A 1016 0.81 47.93 -96.71
N THR A 1017 0.59 47.93 -98.02
CA THR A 1017 -0.01 49.07 -98.73
C THR A 1017 -0.91 48.57 -99.85
N THR A 1018 -2.00 49.29 -100.13
CA THR A 1018 -2.91 49.00 -101.25
C THR A 1018 -2.35 49.45 -102.60
N LEU A 1019 -1.41 50.40 -102.59
CA LEU A 1019 -0.79 50.97 -103.78
C LEU A 1019 0.68 51.32 -103.48
N SER A 1020 1.55 51.20 -104.49
CA SER A 1020 3.00 51.35 -104.35
C SER A 1020 3.67 50.26 -103.50
N SER A 1021 4.83 50.56 -102.92
CA SER A 1021 5.63 49.66 -102.08
C SER A 1021 6.18 50.37 -100.84
N VAL A 1022 6.41 49.59 -99.79
CA VAL A 1022 7.04 50.03 -98.53
C VAL A 1022 8.47 49.52 -98.44
N SER A 1023 9.36 50.27 -97.77
CA SER A 1023 10.79 49.92 -97.64
C SER A 1023 11.07 48.61 -96.92
N ASN A 1024 10.15 48.16 -96.07
CA ASN A 1024 10.27 46.97 -95.25
C ASN A 1024 8.87 46.39 -94.95
N ALA A 1025 8.71 45.08 -95.13
CA ALA A 1025 7.45 44.37 -94.90
C ALA A 1025 7.13 44.18 -93.39
N SER A 1026 8.15 44.23 -92.53
CA SER A 1026 7.96 44.36 -91.07
C SER A 1026 9.05 45.24 -90.46
N SER A 1027 8.82 45.75 -89.25
CA SER A 1027 9.83 46.32 -88.35
C SER A 1027 9.43 46.07 -86.91
N LYS A 1028 10.37 46.24 -85.98
CA LYS A 1028 10.08 46.17 -84.54
C LYS A 1028 9.93 47.55 -83.92
N THR A 1029 9.10 47.65 -82.87
CA THR A 1029 9.07 48.84 -82.02
C THR A 1029 10.36 48.97 -81.22
N ASN A 1030 10.91 50.18 -81.17
CA ASN A 1030 12.07 50.50 -80.33
C ASN A 1030 11.68 50.70 -78.85
N SER A 1031 12.63 51.11 -78.00
CA SER A 1031 12.39 51.37 -76.57
C SER A 1031 11.43 52.52 -76.26
N GLN A 1032 10.99 53.29 -77.27
CA GLN A 1032 9.96 54.32 -77.18
C GLN A 1032 8.61 53.83 -77.76
N GLY A 1033 8.47 52.54 -78.08
CA GLY A 1033 7.28 51.97 -78.71
C GLY A 1033 7.12 52.35 -80.19
N VAL A 1034 8.15 52.94 -80.82
CA VAL A 1034 8.07 53.49 -82.18
C VAL A 1034 8.57 52.50 -83.22
N ALA A 1035 7.79 52.27 -84.27
CA ALA A 1035 8.20 51.54 -85.47
C ALA A 1035 7.92 52.39 -86.72
N THR A 1036 8.72 52.21 -87.78
CA THR A 1036 8.60 52.99 -89.02
C THR A 1036 8.70 52.13 -90.28
N THR A 1037 8.19 52.68 -91.38
CA THR A 1037 8.41 52.24 -92.76
C THR A 1037 8.38 53.45 -93.70
N THR A 1038 8.97 53.37 -94.89
CA THR A 1038 8.90 54.43 -95.91
C THR A 1038 8.02 53.97 -97.06
N LEU A 1039 6.94 54.71 -97.35
CA LEU A 1039 6.16 54.54 -98.56
C LEU A 1039 6.87 55.26 -99.71
N GLN A 1040 7.34 54.50 -100.69
CA GLN A 1040 7.86 55.05 -101.94
C GLN A 1040 6.67 55.45 -102.84
N ALA A 1041 6.81 56.42 -103.74
CA ALA A 1041 5.88 56.59 -104.87
C ALA A 1041 6.20 55.58 -105.97
N ILE A 1042 5.18 55.09 -106.69
CA ILE A 1042 5.34 54.45 -108.00
C ILE A 1042 5.18 55.47 -109.12
N GLN A 1043 5.56 55.09 -110.34
CA GLN A 1043 5.06 55.75 -111.54
C GLN A 1043 3.55 55.49 -111.63
N TYR A 1044 2.74 56.54 -111.59
CA TYR A 1044 1.29 56.43 -111.47
C TYR A 1044 0.60 57.36 -112.45
N THR A 1045 0.05 56.79 -113.52
CA THR A 1045 -0.48 57.55 -114.69
C THR A 1045 -1.97 57.34 -114.90
N GLU A 1046 -2.70 57.07 -113.83
CA GLU A 1046 -4.13 56.74 -113.86
C GLU A 1046 -5.02 57.97 -114.00
N LYS A 1047 -6.28 57.76 -114.39
CA LYS A 1047 -7.25 58.85 -114.68
C LYS A 1047 -7.71 59.68 -113.48
N ARG A 1048 -7.24 59.37 -112.27
CA ARG A 1048 -7.45 60.08 -111.00
C ARG A 1048 -6.28 59.83 -110.05
N ASN A 1049 -6.06 60.71 -109.08
CA ASN A 1049 -5.13 60.49 -107.97
C ASN A 1049 -5.46 59.18 -107.23
N GLY A 1050 -4.42 58.42 -106.89
CA GLY A 1050 -4.54 57.14 -106.19
C GLY A 1050 -4.49 57.34 -104.68
N THR A 1051 -5.01 56.38 -103.92
CA THR A 1051 -4.89 56.35 -102.46
C THR A 1051 -4.07 55.13 -102.06
N ALA A 1052 -2.85 55.36 -101.58
CA ALA A 1052 -2.02 54.34 -100.96
C ALA A 1052 -2.39 54.26 -99.47
N THR A 1053 -3.24 53.29 -99.14
CA THR A 1053 -3.64 52.98 -97.77
C THR A 1053 -2.55 52.13 -97.14
N VAL A 1054 -1.66 52.77 -96.39
CA VAL A 1054 -0.60 52.09 -95.64
C VAL A 1054 -1.23 51.48 -94.39
N THR A 1055 -1.11 50.16 -94.27
CA THR A 1055 -1.62 49.38 -93.14
C THR A 1055 -0.46 48.99 -92.24
N ALA A 1056 -0.58 49.27 -90.95
CA ALA A 1056 0.32 48.76 -89.93
C ALA A 1056 -0.45 47.74 -89.05
N THR A 1057 0.03 46.50 -89.00
CA THR A 1057 -0.62 45.40 -88.28
C THR A 1057 0.32 44.79 -87.25
N THR A 1058 -0.15 44.75 -86.01
CA THR A 1058 0.50 44.06 -84.89
C THR A 1058 -0.26 42.78 -84.54
N ALA A 1059 0.19 42.02 -83.53
CA ALA A 1059 -0.52 40.84 -83.05
C ALA A 1059 -1.92 41.13 -82.47
N HIS A 1060 -2.19 42.38 -82.04
CA HIS A 1060 -3.39 42.73 -81.26
C HIS A 1060 -4.20 43.90 -81.83
N ASP A 1061 -3.64 44.69 -82.75
CA ASP A 1061 -4.31 45.85 -83.36
C ASP A 1061 -3.78 46.12 -84.78
N SER A 1062 -4.60 46.76 -85.62
CA SER A 1062 -4.28 47.10 -87.00
C SER A 1062 -4.88 48.45 -87.37
N LYS A 1063 -4.05 49.36 -87.90
CA LYS A 1063 -4.45 50.73 -88.23
C LYS A 1063 -4.02 51.07 -89.65
N THR A 1064 -4.76 51.96 -90.30
CA THR A 1064 -4.46 52.43 -91.65
C THR A 1064 -4.23 53.94 -91.67
N THR A 1065 -3.39 54.41 -92.58
CA THR A 1065 -3.24 55.82 -92.92
C THR A 1065 -3.17 55.96 -94.44
N ASP A 1066 -3.87 56.95 -95.00
CA ASP A 1066 -3.97 57.15 -96.45
C ASP A 1066 -2.97 58.21 -96.90
N VAL A 1067 -2.15 57.86 -97.89
CA VAL A 1067 -1.28 58.80 -98.61
C VAL A 1067 -1.77 58.91 -100.04
N THR A 1068 -2.01 60.14 -100.51
CA THR A 1068 -2.45 60.38 -101.89
C THR A 1068 -1.26 60.23 -102.84
N ILE A 1069 -1.39 59.41 -103.88
CA ILE A 1069 -0.44 59.34 -105.00
C ILE A 1069 -0.97 60.24 -106.12
N THR A 1070 -0.40 61.43 -106.28
CA THR A 1070 -0.81 62.36 -107.35
C THR A 1070 -0.44 61.78 -108.72
N THR A 1071 -1.39 61.72 -109.64
CA THR A 1071 -1.19 61.10 -110.95
C THR A 1071 -0.44 62.01 -111.93
N VAL A 1072 0.44 61.41 -112.73
CA VAL A 1072 1.28 62.08 -113.71
C VAL A 1072 0.96 61.58 -115.13
N MET A 1073 0.96 62.44 -116.13
CA MET A 1073 0.93 62.01 -117.52
C MET A 1073 2.31 61.51 -117.96
N SER A 1074 2.38 60.36 -118.63
CA SER A 1074 3.63 59.89 -119.26
C SER A 1074 3.53 59.94 -120.79
N VAL A 1075 4.48 60.64 -121.41
CA VAL A 1075 4.59 60.84 -122.86
C VAL A 1075 6.07 60.83 -123.24
N GLY A 1076 6.46 60.00 -124.20
CA GLY A 1076 7.87 59.92 -124.66
C GLY A 1076 8.88 59.43 -123.62
N GLY A 1077 8.44 58.88 -122.49
CA GLY A 1077 9.28 58.52 -121.35
C GLY A 1077 9.47 59.64 -120.32
N THR A 1078 8.91 60.82 -120.58
CA THR A 1078 8.91 61.98 -119.69
C THR A 1078 7.58 62.07 -118.93
N PHE A 1079 7.62 62.49 -117.67
CA PHE A 1079 6.45 62.68 -116.83
C PHE A 1079 6.05 64.15 -116.75
N TYR A 1080 4.76 64.42 -116.91
CA TYR A 1080 4.16 65.74 -116.88
C TYR A 1080 3.05 65.75 -115.85
N TRP A 1081 3.04 66.71 -114.92
CA TRP A 1081 1.94 66.89 -113.98
C TRP A 1081 1.62 68.35 -113.82
N THR A 1082 0.35 68.69 -113.57
CA THR A 1082 0.01 70.09 -113.31
C THR A 1082 0.15 70.39 -111.82
N MET A 1083 0.27 71.67 -111.52
CA MET A 1083 0.20 72.16 -110.14
C MET A 1083 -1.21 72.63 -109.77
N ASN A 1084 -2.20 72.44 -110.65
CA ASN A 1084 -3.50 73.13 -110.62
C ASN A 1084 -4.18 73.01 -109.26
N VAL A 1085 -4.35 71.77 -108.77
CA VAL A 1085 -5.11 71.50 -107.54
C VAL A 1085 -4.26 71.64 -106.28
N ALA A 1086 -3.02 71.13 -106.28
CA ALA A 1086 -2.21 71.03 -105.08
C ALA A 1086 -1.44 72.31 -104.73
N HIS A 1087 -0.96 73.04 -105.74
CA HIS A 1087 -0.03 74.17 -105.57
C HIS A 1087 -0.27 75.31 -106.60
N PRO A 1088 -1.50 75.87 -106.70
CA PRO A 1088 -1.79 76.94 -107.64
C PRO A 1088 -0.96 78.19 -107.35
N THR A 1089 -0.29 78.72 -108.37
CA THR A 1089 0.43 80.00 -108.33
C THR A 1089 0.59 80.57 -109.73
N SER A 1090 0.61 81.89 -109.86
CA SER A 1090 0.99 82.61 -111.07
C SER A 1090 2.49 82.93 -111.13
N ASP A 1091 3.22 82.86 -110.01
CA ASP A 1091 4.65 83.18 -109.95
C ASP A 1091 5.54 82.03 -110.44
N LYS A 1092 6.41 82.33 -111.42
CA LYS A 1092 7.34 81.37 -112.04
C LYS A 1092 8.37 80.80 -111.05
N SER A 1093 8.91 81.62 -110.14
CA SER A 1093 9.96 81.14 -109.22
C SER A 1093 9.39 80.15 -108.20
N THR A 1094 8.22 80.48 -107.67
CA THR A 1094 7.42 79.64 -106.77
C THR A 1094 7.01 78.34 -107.47
N ALA A 1095 6.57 78.42 -108.74
CA ALA A 1095 6.21 77.25 -109.52
C ALA A 1095 7.39 76.33 -109.81
N ALA A 1096 8.56 76.89 -110.17
CA ALA A 1096 9.79 76.11 -110.33
C ALA A 1096 10.22 75.42 -109.02
N GLY A 1097 10.09 76.11 -107.89
CA GLY A 1097 10.30 75.52 -106.55
C GLY A 1097 9.34 74.37 -106.27
N PHE A 1098 8.05 74.52 -106.57
CA PHE A 1098 7.06 73.45 -106.40
C PHE A 1098 7.30 72.25 -107.32
N CYS A 1099 7.68 72.43 -108.59
CA CYS A 1099 8.05 71.32 -109.46
C CYS A 1099 9.28 70.55 -108.93
N SER A 1100 10.29 71.27 -108.46
CA SER A 1100 11.52 70.68 -107.91
C SER A 1100 11.29 69.97 -106.56
N THR A 1101 10.33 70.43 -105.77
CA THR A 1101 10.02 69.84 -104.45
C THR A 1101 9.02 68.68 -104.55
N ASN A 1102 7.96 68.84 -105.36
CA ASN A 1102 6.86 67.89 -105.47
C ASN A 1102 7.02 67.04 -106.73
N GLY A 1103 7.73 65.92 -106.61
CA GLY A 1103 8.02 65.01 -107.72
C GLY A 1103 9.39 65.21 -108.36
N GLY A 1104 10.10 66.31 -108.07
CA GLY A 1104 11.50 66.53 -108.46
C GLY A 1104 11.74 66.83 -109.94
N GLY A 1105 10.83 67.58 -110.57
CA GLY A 1105 10.94 68.05 -111.94
C GLY A 1105 11.29 69.54 -112.05
N ARG A 1106 11.06 70.11 -113.23
CA ARG A 1106 11.17 71.54 -113.54
C ARG A 1106 9.87 72.02 -114.19
N LEU A 1107 9.75 73.32 -114.46
CA LEU A 1107 8.65 73.83 -115.29
C LEU A 1107 8.78 73.36 -116.74
N PHE A 1108 7.64 73.11 -117.36
CA PHE A 1108 7.47 72.79 -118.78
C PHE A 1108 7.77 74.04 -119.65
N VAL A 1109 8.63 73.88 -120.66
CA VAL A 1109 9.09 74.97 -121.53
C VAL A 1109 8.64 74.80 -122.98
N GLU A 1110 8.89 75.80 -123.82
CA GLU A 1110 8.47 75.80 -125.23
C GLU A 1110 9.05 74.63 -126.04
N SER A 1111 10.28 74.19 -125.76
CA SER A 1111 10.87 72.99 -126.37
C SER A 1111 10.25 71.67 -125.88
N ASP A 1112 9.65 71.66 -124.69
CA ASP A 1112 8.91 70.51 -124.19
C ASP A 1112 7.55 70.37 -124.88
N VAL A 1113 6.94 71.47 -125.39
CA VAL A 1113 5.68 71.43 -126.17
C VAL A 1113 5.84 70.56 -127.41
N ALA A 1114 6.88 70.84 -128.20
CA ALA A 1114 7.19 70.05 -129.39
C ALA A 1114 7.52 68.59 -129.01
N THR A 1115 8.27 68.38 -127.93
CA THR A 1115 8.64 67.05 -127.45
C THR A 1115 7.42 66.25 -126.96
N PHE A 1116 6.50 66.87 -126.23
CA PHE A 1116 5.25 66.29 -125.77
C PHE A 1116 4.38 65.89 -126.95
N VAL A 1117 4.07 66.82 -127.86
CA VAL A 1117 3.17 66.55 -128.99
C VAL A 1117 3.76 65.56 -129.99
N ASN A 1118 5.06 65.67 -130.32
CA ASN A 1118 5.72 64.73 -131.25
C ASN A 1118 5.75 63.29 -130.72
N ASN A 1119 5.79 63.11 -129.40
CA ASN A 1119 5.71 61.80 -128.74
C ASN A 1119 4.25 61.33 -128.52
N GLY A 1120 3.28 61.94 -129.19
CA GLY A 1120 1.85 61.58 -129.09
C GLY A 1120 1.20 62.06 -127.78
N GLY A 1121 1.74 63.12 -127.18
CA GLY A 1121 1.14 63.81 -126.04
C GLY A 1121 -0.05 64.66 -126.47
N ASP A 1122 -1.17 64.41 -125.80
CA ASP A 1122 -2.42 65.14 -125.96
C ASP A 1122 -3.18 65.05 -124.64
N PHE A 1123 -3.38 66.19 -123.97
CA PHE A 1123 -4.09 66.23 -122.69
C PHE A 1123 -5.58 65.90 -122.82
N ARG A 1124 -6.16 65.92 -124.03
CA ARG A 1124 -7.56 65.52 -124.28
C ARG A 1124 -7.72 64.00 -124.29
N SER A 1125 -7.03 63.28 -125.16
CA SER A 1125 -7.15 61.81 -125.28
C SER A 1125 -6.54 61.07 -124.09
N LYS A 1126 -5.54 61.65 -123.43
CA LYS A 1126 -4.92 61.12 -122.20
C LYS A 1126 -5.43 61.82 -120.92
N SER A 1127 -6.54 62.55 -120.99
CA SER A 1127 -7.09 63.34 -119.88
C SER A 1127 -7.21 62.57 -118.56
N VAL A 1128 -6.71 63.22 -117.50
CA VAL A 1128 -6.95 62.86 -116.10
C VAL A 1128 -7.87 63.92 -115.52
N SER A 1129 -9.03 63.49 -115.05
CA SER A 1129 -10.06 64.37 -114.49
C SER A 1129 -9.53 65.16 -113.29
N GLY A 1130 -9.43 66.48 -113.42
CA GLY A 1130 -9.02 67.40 -112.34
C GLY A 1130 -7.54 67.82 -112.37
N GLU A 1131 -6.67 67.08 -113.07
CA GLU A 1131 -5.25 67.46 -113.22
C GLU A 1131 -4.94 67.93 -114.65
N TYR A 1132 -5.44 67.21 -115.67
CA TYR A 1132 -5.30 67.57 -117.10
C TYR A 1132 -6.67 67.90 -117.70
N ASN A 1133 -7.05 69.17 -117.59
CA ASN A 1133 -8.31 69.70 -118.13
C ASN A 1133 -8.11 70.25 -119.56
N ASN A 1134 -9.09 70.99 -120.09
CA ASN A 1134 -9.01 71.66 -121.40
C ASN A 1134 -8.62 73.15 -121.22
N ASP A 1135 -7.51 73.37 -120.53
CA ASP A 1135 -7.01 74.68 -120.07
C ASP A 1135 -5.79 75.11 -120.91
N TRP A 1136 -5.48 76.41 -121.00
CA TRP A 1136 -4.24 76.84 -121.65
C TRP A 1136 -3.07 76.82 -120.66
N TYR A 1137 -1.95 76.19 -120.98
CA TYR A 1137 -0.86 76.04 -120.01
C TYR A 1137 0.25 77.09 -120.18
N ARG A 1138 0.73 77.63 -119.04
CA ARG A 1138 1.86 78.56 -118.97
C ARG A 1138 3.17 77.82 -119.23
N LEU A 1139 3.99 78.36 -120.14
CA LEU A 1139 5.34 77.88 -120.43
C LEU A 1139 6.35 78.65 -119.59
N ALA A 1140 7.44 78.00 -119.16
CA ALA A 1140 8.39 78.68 -118.29
C ALA A 1140 9.18 79.81 -118.99
N ASP A 1141 9.42 79.73 -120.30
CA ASP A 1141 10.43 80.56 -120.98
C ASP A 1141 9.96 81.92 -121.50
N ASN A 1142 8.66 82.21 -121.49
CA ASN A 1142 8.11 83.52 -121.88
C ASN A 1142 7.01 83.97 -120.90
N TRP A 1143 7.04 85.24 -120.50
CA TRP A 1143 6.39 85.69 -119.26
C TRP A 1143 4.88 86.00 -119.42
N ASP A 1144 4.52 86.86 -120.39
CA ASP A 1144 3.15 87.40 -120.51
C ASP A 1144 2.45 87.06 -121.84
N THR A 1145 3.18 86.49 -122.80
CA THR A 1145 2.67 86.34 -124.18
C THR A 1145 2.82 84.95 -124.74
N ARG A 1146 3.01 83.87 -123.97
CA ARG A 1146 2.96 82.51 -124.57
C ARG A 1146 2.28 81.47 -123.68
N ARG A 1147 1.32 80.82 -124.30
CA ARG A 1147 0.54 79.71 -123.76
C ARG A 1147 0.54 78.56 -124.76
N ALA A 1148 0.58 77.33 -124.26
CA ALA A 1148 0.47 76.13 -125.10
C ALA A 1148 -0.92 75.51 -124.98
N ASP A 1149 -1.58 75.33 -126.13
CA ASP A 1149 -2.65 74.36 -126.33
C ASP A 1149 -2.01 73.02 -126.65
N LEU A 1150 -2.38 72.03 -125.85
CA LEU A 1150 -1.81 70.69 -125.84
C LEU A 1150 -2.91 69.64 -126.12
N TYR A 1151 -3.96 70.02 -126.87
CA TYR A 1151 -5.15 69.23 -127.22
C TYR A 1151 -5.14 68.61 -128.62
N GLY A 1152 -3.98 68.67 -129.31
CA GLY A 1152 -3.70 67.83 -130.48
C GLY A 1152 -4.59 68.03 -131.71
N ASN A 1153 -4.99 69.28 -132.02
CA ASN A 1153 -6.00 69.56 -133.05
C ASN A 1153 -5.48 69.53 -134.50
N GLY A 1154 -5.10 68.35 -135.00
CA GLY A 1154 -5.06 68.03 -136.45
C GLY A 1154 -3.95 68.65 -137.31
N SER A 1155 -3.13 69.55 -136.80
CA SER A 1155 -1.93 70.08 -137.44
C SER A 1155 -0.66 69.71 -136.66
N SER A 1156 0.47 69.57 -137.35
CA SER A 1156 1.76 69.25 -136.72
C SER A 1156 2.25 70.39 -135.83
N LEU A 1157 2.59 70.05 -134.56
CA LEU A 1157 2.90 70.92 -133.42
C LEU A 1157 1.66 71.41 -132.65
N GLY A 1158 1.71 71.31 -131.32
CA GLY A 1158 0.71 71.92 -130.42
C GLY A 1158 0.77 73.44 -130.54
N ASN A 1159 -0.39 74.11 -130.44
CA ASN A 1159 -0.45 75.51 -130.81
C ASN A 1159 0.13 76.38 -129.69
N ILE A 1160 1.15 77.17 -130.03
CA ILE A 1160 1.69 78.20 -129.15
C ILE A 1160 1.09 79.51 -129.63
N GLU A 1161 0.20 80.08 -128.81
CA GLU A 1161 -0.46 81.35 -129.11
C GLU A 1161 0.07 82.47 -128.21
N ASP A 1162 -0.05 83.70 -128.71
CA ASP A 1162 0.27 84.87 -127.90
C ASP A 1162 -0.82 85.13 -126.85
N GLY A 1163 -0.52 84.88 -125.58
CA GLY A 1163 -1.40 85.15 -124.44
C GLY A 1163 -0.99 84.46 -123.14
N GLU A 1164 -1.66 84.82 -122.04
CA GLU A 1164 -1.47 84.16 -120.74
C GLU A 1164 -2.14 82.77 -120.69
N GLY A 1165 -1.45 81.81 -120.07
CA GLY A 1165 -2.04 80.54 -119.66
C GLY A 1165 -2.64 80.58 -118.25
N GLU A 1166 -3.31 79.52 -117.85
CA GLU A 1166 -4.05 79.41 -116.59
C GLU A 1166 -3.22 78.66 -115.52
N HIS A 1167 -2.48 77.62 -115.91
CA HIS A 1167 -1.74 76.76 -114.98
C HIS A 1167 -0.33 76.41 -115.46
N TYR A 1168 0.59 76.18 -114.52
CA TYR A 1168 1.91 75.61 -114.81
C TYR A 1168 1.87 74.08 -114.85
N ILE A 1169 2.58 73.52 -115.83
CA ILE A 1169 2.93 72.11 -115.89
C ILE A 1169 4.35 71.94 -115.36
N CYS A 1170 4.53 70.97 -114.48
CA CYS A 1170 5.82 70.40 -114.12
C CYS A 1170 6.17 69.23 -115.05
N VAL A 1171 7.44 69.12 -115.41
CA VAL A 1171 8.01 68.07 -116.27
C VAL A 1171 9.23 67.42 -115.61
N LYS A 1172 9.39 66.11 -115.77
CA LYS A 1172 10.55 65.33 -115.31
C LYS A 1172 10.93 64.22 -116.29
#